data_AF-A0A9X3YJK5-F1
#
_entry.id   AF-A0A9X3YJK5-F1
#
_cell.length_a   1.000
_cell.length_b   1.000
_cell.length_c   1.000
_cell.angle_alpha   90.00
_cell.angle_beta   90.00
_cell.angle_gamma   90.00
#
_symmetry.space_group_name_H-M   'P 1'
#
loop_
_entity.id
_entity.type
_entity.pdbx_description
1 polymer ?
#
loop_
_entity_poly.entity_id
_entity_poly.type
_entity_poly.pdbx_seq_one_letter_code
_entity_poly.pdbx_strand_id
1 'polypeptide(L)'
;MHGLMTSLALACAANAAPGEWISSAELVRNGTLVRVADAEVKATLARLPKGLSSIRDYIGDKDAAVYRHVGDLTLERSFSNDDIVIVDGNLTIKGDYDDYSPGIGVLLVLRDFTVDDVLSWGSIAVGGKLASTGLVYANYNDFTFEVAGTIAARALVVSDKSADYGKVEATIEQTDDDFRMDAALRHFVPELLIDDLIDNAGDSDEPTVVARADWDEANRRVHAGLPLFRDTPAPPTLEADVAKLLDAKTDDATVAKLAASDRLLALVAASREKPALALQRALLAQNDAAVLVRLAANPGVDRDILARIAQAQPAASAVAAKNPNAPASLVAPMARSDDPSVRIALLEHNDAPVAQLATLAADADASVRLALAQSRHVRRLAPADVDRLVADTDAQVRRAMLQRDGVLRIAHYAKLAVDADDEVRVEVAETLARQAVWQDLPVGTPAEREAIAAKLAGDAAPRVRRAAIAAAAPADQERLATALAEATKTPLDADLAATTRSVALMRRYAEGHKDAAENLAKNPALPPSLQRRLVARLPSAGAPRPRFSVLSDPEDIVKQMDTWDAVVEELTNNPNAAPATVAAIAEYCKEADGRARFCNTLLDRHDLAPAIFDTLAGIGDGDLRDDWALTVIGAPYAQRRQVVEAFVRWHDDEPFLDAFKAAAKRGDDAAWLTALAESTHEALREVAAHNAATPPAVLVKLRGDAADDVRFAASANPSLPREAIEKAIDAPSWVLANPNVPDALVRRMLERALADDDTLAADAALKVLAARALRASD
;
A
#
# COMPACT_ATOMS: atom_id res chain seq x y z
N MET A 1 10.20 -3.40 2.67
CA MET A 1 11.62 -3.18 2.34
C MET A 1 12.00 -3.61 0.93
N HIS A 2 11.39 -4.65 0.33
CA HIS A 2 11.80 -5.16 -1.00
C HIS A 2 11.85 -4.14 -2.15
N GLY A 3 10.91 -3.19 -2.26
CA GLY A 3 10.92 -2.21 -3.37
C GLY A 3 12.03 -1.12 -3.33
N LEU A 4 12.98 -1.18 -2.39
CA LEU A 4 13.95 -0.10 -2.14
C LEU A 4 15.37 -0.35 -2.69
N MET A 5 15.76 -1.61 -2.93
CA MET A 5 17.09 -1.93 -3.52
C MET A 5 17.08 -1.79 -5.05
N THR A 6 16.01 -2.24 -5.71
CA THR A 6 15.87 -2.33 -7.17
C THR A 6 15.97 -0.98 -7.90
N SER A 7 15.60 0.12 -7.24
CA SER A 7 15.50 1.45 -7.88
C SER A 7 16.80 2.29 -7.80
N LEU A 8 17.73 1.98 -6.90
CA LEU A 8 18.90 2.82 -6.59
C LEU A 8 20.24 2.32 -7.15
N ALA A 9 20.26 1.16 -7.82
CA ALA A 9 21.41 0.68 -8.60
C ALA A 9 21.65 1.46 -9.92
N LEU A 10 20.80 2.45 -10.24
CA LEU A 10 20.80 3.22 -11.50
C LEU A 10 22.12 3.96 -11.81
N ALA A 11 22.95 4.25 -10.80
CA ALA A 11 24.04 5.25 -10.90
C ALA A 11 25.48 4.68 -11.04
N CYS A 12 25.67 3.36 -11.22
CA CYS A 12 27.00 2.72 -11.24
C CYS A 12 27.41 2.03 -12.55
N ALA A 13 26.55 1.95 -13.57
CA ALA A 13 26.87 1.29 -14.83
C ALA A 13 27.52 2.26 -15.84
N ALA A 14 28.85 2.22 -15.96
CA ALA A 14 29.57 2.92 -17.02
C ALA A 14 29.57 2.11 -18.33
N ASN A 15 28.94 2.66 -19.38
CA ASN A 15 29.17 2.31 -20.80
C ASN A 15 29.15 0.82 -21.19
N ALA A 16 28.10 0.08 -20.82
CA ALA A 16 27.56 -0.93 -21.73
C ALA A 16 26.44 -0.27 -22.56
N ALA A 17 26.41 -0.49 -23.87
CA ALA A 17 25.24 -0.14 -24.66
C ALA A 17 24.18 -1.23 -24.41
N PRO A 18 22.93 -0.89 -24.04
CA PRO A 18 21.89 -1.90 -23.90
C PRO A 18 21.72 -2.64 -25.24
N GLY A 19 21.40 -3.94 -25.17
CA GLY A 19 21.08 -4.73 -26.35
C GLY A 19 19.96 -4.06 -27.15
N GLU A 20 20.05 -4.10 -28.48
CA GLU A 20 18.96 -3.61 -29.32
C GLU A 20 17.87 -4.69 -29.34
N TRP A 21 16.70 -4.41 -28.74
CA TRP A 21 15.59 -5.36 -28.65
C TRP A 21 14.64 -5.25 -29.85
N ILE A 22 14.11 -6.38 -30.31
CA ILE A 22 13.00 -6.48 -31.27
C ILE A 22 11.77 -7.05 -30.57
N SER A 23 10.60 -6.46 -30.76
CA SER A 23 9.35 -6.99 -30.19
C SER A 23 8.54 -7.85 -31.16
N SER A 24 7.69 -8.74 -30.65
CA SER A 24 6.69 -9.46 -31.45
C SER A 24 5.86 -8.50 -32.31
N ALA A 25 5.39 -7.39 -31.74
CA ALA A 25 4.66 -6.36 -32.46
C ALA A 25 5.46 -5.76 -33.64
N GLU A 26 6.80 -5.68 -33.58
CA GLU A 26 7.64 -5.27 -34.72
C GLU A 26 7.73 -6.37 -35.79
N LEU A 27 7.91 -7.62 -35.38
CA LEU A 27 7.90 -8.78 -36.28
C LEU A 27 6.54 -8.98 -36.98
N VAL A 28 5.44 -8.60 -36.34
CA VAL A 28 4.11 -8.55 -36.96
C VAL A 28 4.03 -7.40 -37.98
N ARG A 29 4.49 -6.20 -37.63
CA ARG A 29 4.51 -5.04 -38.56
C ARG A 29 5.37 -5.28 -39.81
N ASN A 30 6.49 -5.99 -39.69
CA ASN A 30 7.38 -6.29 -40.82
C ASN A 30 7.00 -7.58 -41.59
N GLY A 31 5.99 -8.31 -41.12
CA GLY A 31 5.45 -9.52 -41.77
C GLY A 31 6.23 -10.81 -41.50
N THR A 32 7.21 -10.80 -40.59
CA THR A 32 7.93 -12.02 -40.16
C THR A 32 7.05 -12.93 -39.31
N LEU A 33 6.17 -12.35 -38.49
CA LEU A 33 5.12 -13.04 -37.74
C LEU A 33 3.75 -12.78 -38.38
N VAL A 34 3.02 -13.84 -38.71
CA VAL A 34 1.72 -13.77 -39.39
C VAL A 34 0.62 -14.27 -38.47
N ARG A 35 -0.47 -13.50 -38.31
CA ARG A 35 -1.62 -13.90 -37.48
C ARG A 35 -2.28 -15.16 -38.04
N VAL A 36 -2.54 -16.12 -37.15
CA VAL A 36 -3.05 -17.45 -37.48
C VAL A 36 -4.56 -17.52 -37.20
N ALA A 37 -5.29 -18.35 -37.94
CA ALA A 37 -6.69 -18.67 -37.65
C ALA A 37 -6.79 -19.89 -36.72
N ASP A 38 -7.78 -19.93 -35.83
CA ASP A 38 -7.96 -20.92 -34.75
C ASP A 38 -7.88 -22.38 -35.24
N ALA A 39 -8.33 -22.65 -36.47
CA ALA A 39 -8.26 -23.97 -37.09
C ALA A 39 -6.81 -24.45 -37.32
N GLU A 40 -5.90 -23.54 -37.70
CA GLU A 40 -4.47 -23.82 -37.88
C GLU A 40 -3.72 -23.85 -36.54
N VAL A 41 -4.16 -23.05 -35.55
CA VAL A 41 -3.68 -23.15 -34.16
C VAL A 41 -4.00 -24.54 -33.63
N LYS A 42 -5.27 -24.98 -33.71
CA LYS A 42 -5.71 -26.32 -33.29
C LYS A 42 -4.99 -27.45 -34.04
N ALA A 43 -4.76 -27.30 -35.34
CA ALA A 43 -3.96 -28.26 -36.11
C ALA A 43 -2.50 -28.32 -35.63
N THR A 44 -1.95 -27.21 -35.14
CA THR A 44 -0.61 -27.16 -34.54
C THR A 44 -0.58 -27.78 -33.14
N LEU A 45 -1.56 -27.51 -32.29
CA LEU A 45 -1.65 -28.15 -30.98
C LEU A 45 -1.83 -29.67 -31.07
N ALA A 46 -2.56 -30.16 -32.08
CA ALA A 46 -2.76 -31.59 -32.32
C ALA A 46 -1.50 -32.36 -32.76
N ARG A 47 -0.44 -31.68 -33.20
CA ARG A 47 0.85 -32.28 -33.60
C ARG A 47 1.98 -32.06 -32.58
N LEU A 48 1.69 -31.45 -31.44
CA LEU A 48 2.70 -31.22 -30.40
C LEU A 48 3.31 -32.55 -29.90
N PRO A 49 4.62 -32.58 -29.59
CA PRO A 49 5.24 -33.67 -28.85
C PRO A 49 4.45 -34.05 -27.59
N LYS A 50 4.56 -35.32 -27.16
CA LYS A 50 3.79 -35.79 -26.00
C LYS A 50 4.18 -35.11 -24.67
N GLY A 51 5.42 -34.64 -24.56
CA GLY A 51 5.93 -33.87 -23.40
C GLY A 51 5.81 -32.34 -23.56
N LEU A 52 5.07 -31.84 -24.54
CA LEU A 52 4.60 -30.44 -24.57
C LEU A 52 3.08 -30.49 -24.40
N SER A 53 2.64 -30.58 -23.14
CA SER A 53 1.28 -30.88 -22.74
C SER A 53 0.55 -29.68 -22.14
N SER A 54 1.21 -28.90 -21.31
CA SER A 54 0.64 -27.75 -20.59
C SER A 54 0.48 -26.52 -21.48
N ILE A 55 1.44 -26.25 -22.39
CA ILE A 55 1.40 -25.10 -23.31
C ILE A 55 0.13 -25.06 -24.20
N ARG A 56 -0.58 -26.19 -24.32
CA ARG A 56 -1.80 -26.34 -25.12
C ARG A 56 -2.93 -25.45 -24.64
N ASP A 57 -3.08 -25.27 -23.34
CA ASP A 57 -4.22 -24.53 -22.79
C ASP A 57 -4.01 -23.02 -22.96
N TYR A 58 -2.77 -22.56 -22.85
CA TYR A 58 -2.36 -21.15 -23.02
C TYR A 58 -2.40 -20.68 -24.49
N ILE A 59 -1.96 -21.53 -25.43
CA ILE A 59 -2.10 -21.26 -26.88
C ILE A 59 -3.55 -21.51 -27.36
N GLY A 60 -4.33 -22.26 -26.59
CA GLY A 60 -5.72 -22.62 -26.88
C GLY A 60 -6.76 -21.57 -26.48
N ASP A 61 -6.35 -20.50 -25.79
CA ASP A 61 -7.20 -19.37 -25.46
C ASP A 61 -7.76 -18.72 -26.75
N LYS A 62 -9.04 -18.37 -26.73
CA LYS A 62 -9.78 -17.84 -27.88
C LYS A 62 -9.75 -16.32 -27.98
N ASP A 63 -9.45 -15.65 -26.88
CA ASP A 63 -9.48 -14.19 -26.82
C ASP A 63 -8.10 -13.56 -27.12
N ALA A 64 -7.03 -14.37 -27.12
CA ALA A 64 -5.68 -13.98 -27.49
C ALA A 64 -5.37 -14.16 -28.99
N ALA A 65 -4.53 -13.27 -29.56
CA ALA A 65 -4.08 -13.38 -30.95
C ALA A 65 -2.82 -14.25 -31.06
N VAL A 66 -2.90 -15.34 -31.84
CA VAL A 66 -1.75 -16.21 -32.12
C VAL A 66 -1.07 -15.82 -33.42
N TYR A 67 0.25 -15.69 -33.39
CA TYR A 67 1.09 -15.40 -34.54
C TYR A 67 2.09 -16.53 -34.81
N ARG A 68 2.42 -16.77 -36.08
CA ARG A 68 3.33 -17.85 -36.48
C ARG A 68 4.38 -17.40 -37.49
N HIS A 69 5.59 -17.91 -37.33
CA HIS A 69 6.62 -18.01 -38.35
C HIS A 69 6.67 -19.44 -38.93
N VAL A 70 6.87 -19.59 -40.24
CA VAL A 70 6.95 -20.91 -40.91
C VAL A 70 8.37 -21.16 -41.40
N GLY A 71 9.01 -22.20 -40.87
CA GLY A 71 10.42 -22.49 -41.11
C GLY A 71 11.31 -21.99 -39.98
N ASP A 72 12.62 -21.99 -40.23
CA ASP A 72 13.63 -21.62 -39.24
C ASP A 72 13.78 -20.09 -39.19
N LEU A 73 13.68 -19.51 -37.98
CA LEU A 73 13.75 -18.07 -37.73
C LEU A 73 15.11 -17.71 -37.10
N THR A 74 15.78 -16.68 -37.64
CA THR A 74 16.97 -16.09 -37.02
C THR A 74 16.75 -14.60 -36.76
N LEU A 75 16.98 -14.16 -35.53
CA LEU A 75 16.91 -12.78 -35.08
C LEU A 75 18.33 -12.29 -34.74
N GLU A 76 18.74 -11.16 -35.33
CA GLU A 76 20.07 -10.56 -35.15
C GLU A 76 20.16 -9.64 -33.91
N ARG A 77 19.16 -9.71 -33.03
CA ARG A 77 18.86 -8.80 -31.92
C ARG A 77 18.16 -9.57 -30.80
N SER A 78 18.29 -9.14 -29.55
CA SER A 78 17.53 -9.68 -28.42
C SER A 78 16.02 -9.56 -28.69
N PHE A 79 15.21 -10.52 -28.28
CA PHE A 79 13.79 -10.63 -28.64
C PHE A 79 12.91 -10.64 -27.40
N SER A 80 11.83 -9.84 -27.43
CA SER A 80 10.79 -9.90 -26.41
C SER A 80 9.39 -9.99 -27.01
N ASN A 81 8.46 -10.60 -26.29
CA ASN A 81 7.08 -10.72 -26.73
C ASN A 81 6.07 -10.62 -25.59
N ASP A 82 4.99 -9.92 -25.88
CA ASP A 82 3.71 -9.86 -25.17
C ASP A 82 2.60 -10.61 -25.94
N ASP A 83 2.89 -11.08 -27.15
CA ASP A 83 2.01 -11.90 -27.99
C ASP A 83 2.23 -13.42 -27.76
N ILE A 84 1.27 -14.23 -28.24
CA ILE A 84 1.45 -15.68 -28.43
C ILE A 84 2.16 -15.94 -29.77
N VAL A 85 3.38 -16.48 -29.72
CA VAL A 85 4.29 -16.66 -30.86
C VAL A 85 4.61 -18.15 -31.09
N ILE A 86 4.40 -18.63 -32.31
CA ILE A 86 4.75 -19.99 -32.74
C ILE A 86 5.85 -19.95 -33.81
N VAL A 87 6.96 -20.66 -33.61
CA VAL A 87 8.00 -20.87 -34.63
C VAL A 87 7.93 -22.32 -35.12
N ASP A 88 7.50 -22.50 -36.38
CA ASP A 88 7.35 -23.80 -37.03
C ASP A 88 8.65 -24.28 -37.68
N GLY A 89 9.69 -24.35 -36.84
CA GLY A 89 11.08 -24.62 -37.21
C GLY A 89 12.00 -24.38 -36.02
N ASN A 90 13.28 -24.16 -36.31
CA ASN A 90 14.26 -23.75 -35.31
C ASN A 90 14.13 -22.24 -35.01
N LEU A 91 14.41 -21.81 -33.79
CA LEU A 91 14.60 -20.39 -33.44
C LEU A 91 16.06 -20.14 -33.08
N THR A 92 16.64 -19.07 -33.59
CA THR A 92 17.98 -18.59 -33.21
C THR A 92 17.93 -17.10 -32.93
N ILE A 93 18.24 -16.71 -31.70
CA ILE A 93 18.40 -15.32 -31.29
C ILE A 93 19.90 -15.08 -31.07
N LYS A 94 20.43 -13.99 -31.63
CA LYS A 94 21.78 -13.50 -31.37
C LYS A 94 21.68 -12.38 -30.35
N GLY A 95 21.64 -12.76 -29.09
CA GLY A 95 21.20 -11.95 -27.96
C GLY A 95 20.19 -12.72 -27.12
N ASP A 96 19.45 -11.97 -26.33
CA ASP A 96 18.69 -12.45 -25.19
C ASP A 96 17.20 -12.63 -25.50
N TYR A 97 16.48 -13.33 -24.63
CA TYR A 97 15.05 -13.52 -24.70
C TYR A 97 14.37 -13.11 -23.39
N ASP A 98 13.27 -12.36 -23.49
CA ASP A 98 12.42 -11.98 -22.36
C ASP A 98 10.92 -11.99 -22.74
N ASP A 99 10.11 -12.72 -21.98
CA ASP A 99 8.64 -12.78 -22.13
C ASP A 99 7.85 -12.12 -20.98
N TYR A 100 8.47 -11.16 -20.27
CA TYR A 100 7.84 -10.48 -19.15
C TYR A 100 7.91 -8.94 -19.17
N SER A 101 9.07 -8.33 -19.46
CA SER A 101 9.19 -6.85 -19.34
C SER A 101 8.24 -6.02 -20.24
N PRO A 102 7.81 -6.48 -21.45
CA PRO A 102 6.77 -5.77 -22.21
C PRO A 102 5.33 -6.15 -21.81
N GLY A 103 5.14 -7.25 -21.09
CA GLY A 103 3.89 -7.97 -20.90
C GLY A 103 4.13 -9.49 -20.87
N ILE A 104 3.13 -10.29 -20.49
CA ILE A 104 3.25 -11.75 -20.35
C ILE A 104 3.17 -12.42 -21.72
N GLY A 105 4.29 -12.90 -22.24
CA GLY A 105 4.39 -13.58 -23.54
C GLY A 105 4.21 -15.10 -23.48
N VAL A 106 3.89 -15.70 -24.64
CA VAL A 106 3.87 -17.16 -24.83
C VAL A 106 4.67 -17.54 -26.08
N LEU A 107 5.68 -18.40 -25.95
CA LEU A 107 6.53 -18.86 -27.05
C LEU A 107 6.47 -20.38 -27.23
N LEU A 108 6.19 -20.83 -28.46
CA LEU A 108 6.30 -22.22 -28.88
C LEU A 108 7.30 -22.37 -30.02
N VAL A 109 8.44 -22.99 -29.77
CA VAL A 109 9.42 -23.37 -30.79
C VAL A 109 9.26 -24.87 -31.08
N LEU A 110 8.86 -25.23 -32.30
CA LEU A 110 8.56 -26.64 -32.62
C LEU A 110 9.80 -27.52 -32.86
N ARG A 111 11.01 -26.94 -32.89
CA ARG A 111 12.30 -27.65 -32.96
C ARG A 111 13.29 -27.05 -31.96
N ASP A 112 14.54 -26.83 -32.38
CA ASP A 112 15.61 -26.37 -31.50
C ASP A 112 15.54 -24.84 -31.31
N PHE A 113 15.82 -24.38 -30.09
CA PHE A 113 15.92 -22.96 -29.74
C PHE A 113 17.36 -22.65 -29.30
N THR A 114 18.01 -21.69 -29.96
CA THR A 114 19.35 -21.18 -29.62
C THR A 114 19.29 -19.69 -29.29
N VAL A 115 19.99 -19.26 -28.25
CA VAL A 115 19.88 -17.93 -27.62
C VAL A 115 21.11 -17.67 -26.74
N ASP A 116 21.37 -16.43 -26.34
CA ASP A 116 22.39 -16.14 -25.33
C ASP A 116 21.83 -16.38 -23.91
N ASP A 117 21.00 -15.47 -23.38
CA ASP A 117 20.29 -15.61 -22.11
C ASP A 117 18.76 -15.76 -22.31
N VAL A 118 18.08 -16.56 -21.48
CA VAL A 118 16.62 -16.72 -21.41
C VAL A 118 16.12 -16.23 -20.06
N LEU A 119 15.24 -15.23 -20.09
CA LEU A 119 14.42 -14.81 -18.98
C LEU A 119 12.98 -15.17 -19.32
N SER A 120 12.39 -16.11 -18.58
CA SER A 120 11.00 -16.50 -18.79
C SER A 120 10.21 -16.40 -17.49
N TRP A 121 9.08 -15.71 -17.57
CA TRP A 121 8.02 -15.63 -16.55
C TRP A 121 6.67 -16.08 -17.13
N GLY A 122 6.45 -15.86 -18.43
CA GLY A 122 5.27 -16.30 -19.16
C GLY A 122 5.28 -17.82 -19.43
N SER A 123 5.11 -18.21 -20.69
CA SER A 123 5.07 -19.64 -21.04
C SER A 123 5.95 -19.96 -22.24
N ILE A 124 6.82 -20.96 -22.11
CA ILE A 124 7.76 -21.35 -23.16
C ILE A 124 7.77 -22.87 -23.36
N ALA A 125 7.60 -23.28 -24.63
CA ALA A 125 7.64 -24.68 -25.02
C ALA A 125 8.61 -24.91 -26.19
N VAL A 126 9.56 -25.84 -26.01
CA VAL A 126 10.59 -26.16 -27.01
C VAL A 126 10.50 -27.65 -27.37
N GLY A 127 10.18 -27.94 -28.63
CA GLY A 127 9.99 -29.29 -29.15
C GLY A 127 11.28 -30.06 -29.39
N GLY A 128 12.41 -29.35 -29.46
CA GLY A 128 13.76 -29.89 -29.60
C GLY A 128 14.68 -29.49 -28.45
N LYS A 129 15.94 -29.20 -28.77
CA LYS A 129 16.97 -28.77 -27.81
C LYS A 129 16.81 -27.28 -27.49
N LEU A 130 16.96 -26.91 -26.21
CA LEU A 130 17.25 -25.53 -25.79
C LEU A 130 18.77 -25.37 -25.61
N ALA A 131 19.38 -24.39 -26.28
CA ALA A 131 20.80 -24.10 -26.23
C ALA A 131 21.04 -22.61 -25.92
N SER A 132 21.34 -22.33 -24.64
CA SER A 132 21.74 -21.02 -24.15
C SER A 132 23.27 -20.94 -24.03
N THR A 133 23.87 -19.79 -24.32
CA THR A 133 25.31 -19.55 -24.05
C THR A 133 25.57 -19.11 -22.61
N GLY A 134 24.55 -18.54 -21.94
CA GLY A 134 24.56 -18.10 -20.56
C GLY A 134 23.50 -18.77 -19.68
N LEU A 135 22.54 -17.99 -19.21
CA LEU A 135 21.52 -18.33 -18.23
C LEU A 135 20.21 -18.75 -18.90
N VAL A 136 19.59 -19.79 -18.38
CA VAL A 136 18.16 -20.05 -18.54
C VAL A 136 17.50 -19.85 -17.18
N TYR A 137 16.71 -18.80 -17.02
CA TYR A 137 15.93 -18.53 -15.82
C TYR A 137 14.44 -18.69 -16.14
N ALA A 138 13.81 -19.70 -15.53
CA ALA A 138 12.37 -19.85 -15.42
C ALA A 138 11.91 -19.40 -14.02
N ASN A 139 11.04 -18.40 -13.93
CA ASN A 139 10.54 -17.84 -12.68
C ASN A 139 9.00 -17.77 -12.72
N TYR A 140 8.31 -18.44 -11.80
CA TYR A 140 6.83 -18.40 -11.71
C TYR A 140 6.07 -19.01 -12.92
N ASN A 141 6.73 -19.79 -13.78
CA ASN A 141 6.13 -20.38 -14.98
C ASN A 141 5.25 -21.62 -14.68
N ASP A 142 4.20 -21.48 -13.86
CA ASP A 142 3.36 -22.57 -13.34
C ASP A 142 2.98 -23.63 -14.41
N PHE A 143 3.71 -24.76 -14.40
CA PHE A 143 3.60 -25.89 -15.35
C PHE A 143 3.92 -25.59 -16.83
N THR A 144 4.41 -24.40 -17.20
CA THR A 144 4.46 -23.93 -18.60
C THR A 144 5.85 -23.67 -19.18
N PHE A 145 6.91 -23.95 -18.42
CA PHE A 145 8.25 -24.11 -19.00
C PHE A 145 8.44 -25.59 -19.41
N GLU A 146 8.33 -25.89 -20.71
CA GLU A 146 8.38 -27.25 -21.26
C GLU A 146 9.52 -27.41 -22.29
N VAL A 147 10.50 -28.30 -22.08
CA VAL A 147 11.58 -28.59 -23.05
C VAL A 147 11.72 -30.08 -23.31
N ALA A 148 11.20 -30.54 -24.45
CA ALA A 148 11.14 -31.96 -24.80
C ALA A 148 12.51 -32.59 -25.11
N GLY A 149 13.53 -31.78 -25.40
CA GLY A 149 14.91 -32.21 -25.67
C GLY A 149 15.85 -32.06 -24.48
N THR A 150 17.09 -31.65 -24.78
CA THR A 150 18.12 -31.33 -23.77
C THR A 150 18.16 -29.82 -23.57
N ILE A 151 18.29 -29.36 -22.32
CA ILE A 151 18.69 -27.99 -22.01
C ILE A 151 20.22 -27.98 -21.89
N ALA A 152 20.92 -27.23 -22.73
CA ALA A 152 22.35 -26.96 -22.58
C ALA A 152 22.53 -25.46 -22.32
N ALA A 153 23.12 -25.12 -21.19
CA ALA A 153 23.28 -23.74 -20.73
C ALA A 153 24.54 -23.60 -19.86
N ARG A 154 24.98 -22.37 -19.55
CA ARG A 154 25.96 -22.16 -18.48
C ARG A 154 25.29 -22.32 -17.11
N ALA A 155 24.07 -21.80 -16.96
CA ALA A 155 23.24 -21.97 -15.77
C ALA A 155 21.78 -22.27 -16.14
N LEU A 156 21.15 -23.13 -15.34
CA LEU A 156 19.69 -23.27 -15.27
C LEU A 156 19.24 -22.84 -13.87
N VAL A 157 18.29 -21.92 -13.82
CA VAL A 157 17.57 -21.49 -12.61
C VAL A 157 16.08 -21.71 -12.84
N VAL A 158 15.44 -22.46 -11.94
CA VAL A 158 13.99 -22.67 -11.91
C VAL A 158 13.55 -22.30 -10.50
N SER A 159 12.74 -21.26 -10.39
CA SER A 159 12.29 -20.71 -9.10
C SER A 159 10.77 -20.59 -9.05
N ASP A 160 10.21 -20.98 -7.89
CA ASP A 160 8.78 -21.03 -7.60
C ASP A 160 8.00 -21.93 -8.57
N LYS A 161 8.06 -23.24 -8.29
CA LYS A 161 7.28 -24.36 -8.89
C LYS A 161 7.93 -25.04 -10.11
N SER A 162 7.28 -26.13 -10.55
CA SER A 162 7.85 -27.15 -11.42
C SER A 162 7.81 -26.81 -12.93
N ALA A 163 8.89 -27.18 -13.61
CA ALA A 163 9.02 -27.18 -15.06
C ALA A 163 9.17 -28.62 -15.60
N ASP A 164 8.78 -28.89 -16.85
CA ASP A 164 8.91 -30.22 -17.48
C ASP A 164 10.01 -30.19 -18.56
N TYR A 165 11.16 -30.80 -18.27
CA TYR A 165 12.23 -30.91 -19.24
C TYR A 165 12.99 -32.23 -19.15
N GLY A 166 13.63 -32.57 -20.26
CA GLY A 166 14.51 -33.74 -20.36
C GLY A 166 15.85 -33.55 -19.64
N LYS A 167 16.93 -33.93 -20.32
CA LYS A 167 18.27 -33.87 -19.74
C LYS A 167 18.75 -32.41 -19.62
N VAL A 168 19.33 -32.05 -18.48
CA VAL A 168 20.08 -30.78 -18.30
C VAL A 168 21.58 -31.02 -18.48
N GLU A 169 22.24 -30.11 -19.19
CA GLU A 169 23.70 -30.00 -19.37
C GLU A 169 24.11 -28.57 -18.99
N ALA A 170 24.14 -28.27 -17.69
CA ALA A 170 24.49 -26.96 -17.14
C ALA A 170 25.64 -27.05 -16.11
N THR A 171 26.39 -25.95 -15.95
CA THR A 171 27.45 -25.85 -14.91
C THR A 171 26.85 -25.48 -13.55
N ILE A 172 25.86 -24.58 -13.56
CA ILE A 172 25.07 -24.20 -12.39
C ILE A 172 23.65 -24.73 -12.61
N GLU A 173 23.07 -25.32 -11.57
CA GLU A 173 21.70 -25.85 -11.57
C GLU A 173 21.09 -25.48 -10.21
N GLN A 174 20.10 -24.59 -10.24
CA GLN A 174 19.33 -24.16 -9.08
C GLN A 174 17.86 -24.41 -9.37
N THR A 175 17.30 -25.44 -8.75
CA THR A 175 15.89 -25.83 -8.86
C THR A 175 15.36 -26.12 -7.46
N ASP A 176 14.04 -26.24 -7.30
CA ASP A 176 13.45 -26.63 -6.02
C ASP A 176 13.80 -28.08 -5.60
N ASP A 177 14.18 -28.95 -6.55
CA ASP A 177 14.53 -30.37 -6.30
C ASP A 177 16.05 -30.67 -6.23
N ASP A 178 16.88 -29.97 -7.00
CA ASP A 178 18.37 -30.03 -6.96
C ASP A 178 18.95 -28.61 -6.94
N PHE A 179 19.76 -28.32 -5.92
CA PHE A 179 20.26 -26.98 -5.62
C PHE A 179 21.78 -26.99 -5.37
N ARG A 180 22.55 -26.62 -6.41
CA ARG A 180 24.03 -26.75 -6.39
C ARG A 180 24.73 -25.46 -5.95
N MET A 181 24.78 -25.25 -4.63
CA MET A 181 25.31 -24.05 -4.00
C MET A 181 26.74 -23.66 -4.42
N ASP A 182 27.74 -24.55 -4.27
CA ASP A 182 29.15 -24.27 -4.63
C ASP A 182 29.29 -23.70 -6.06
N ALA A 183 28.54 -24.25 -7.02
CA ALA A 183 28.56 -23.78 -8.39
C ALA A 183 27.99 -22.37 -8.53
N ALA A 184 26.87 -22.07 -7.85
CA ALA A 184 26.26 -20.73 -7.85
C ALA A 184 27.22 -19.68 -7.28
N LEU A 185 27.67 -19.84 -6.03
CA LEU A 185 28.58 -18.88 -5.35
C LEU A 185 29.85 -18.61 -6.16
N ARG A 186 30.41 -19.65 -6.78
CA ARG A 186 31.68 -19.55 -7.49
C ARG A 186 31.55 -19.00 -8.89
N HIS A 187 30.42 -19.19 -9.58
CA HIS A 187 30.30 -18.83 -10.99
C HIS A 187 29.42 -17.60 -11.27
N PHE A 188 28.43 -17.29 -10.43
CA PHE A 188 27.66 -16.04 -10.55
C PHE A 188 28.42 -14.84 -9.95
N VAL A 189 28.07 -13.65 -10.45
CA VAL A 189 28.47 -12.37 -9.83
C VAL A 189 27.83 -12.22 -8.44
N PRO A 190 28.49 -11.56 -7.47
CA PRO A 190 27.99 -11.47 -6.09
C PRO A 190 26.60 -10.85 -5.94
N GLU A 191 26.24 -9.88 -6.80
CA GLU A 191 24.99 -9.14 -6.65
C GLU A 191 23.75 -9.98 -6.98
N LEU A 192 23.88 -11.03 -7.81
CA LEU A 192 22.78 -11.97 -8.06
C LEU A 192 22.44 -12.81 -6.83
N LEU A 193 23.32 -12.89 -5.82
CA LEU A 193 23.21 -13.86 -4.73
C LEU A 193 23.08 -13.21 -3.35
N ILE A 194 23.46 -11.93 -3.22
CA ILE A 194 23.67 -11.30 -1.90
C ILE A 194 22.38 -11.10 -1.11
N ASP A 195 21.24 -10.85 -1.76
CA ASP A 195 19.99 -10.55 -1.05
C ASP A 195 19.35 -11.83 -0.49
N ASP A 196 19.14 -12.86 -1.32
CA ASP A 196 18.68 -14.18 -0.86
C ASP A 196 19.63 -14.80 0.19
N LEU A 197 20.96 -14.57 0.06
CA LEU A 197 21.95 -15.02 1.05
C LEU A 197 21.83 -14.33 2.43
N ILE A 198 21.39 -13.07 2.46
CA ILE A 198 21.23 -12.34 3.72
C ILE A 198 19.85 -12.61 4.33
N ASP A 199 18.80 -12.69 3.51
CA ASP A 199 17.44 -12.93 3.98
C ASP A 199 17.28 -14.36 4.54
N ASN A 200 17.85 -15.38 3.89
CA ASN A 200 17.83 -16.76 4.41
C ASN A 200 18.76 -17.02 5.60
N ALA A 201 19.65 -16.09 5.96
CA ALA A 201 20.54 -16.24 7.11
C ALA A 201 19.84 -16.01 8.46
N GLY A 202 18.57 -15.57 8.48
CA GLY A 202 17.88 -15.08 9.67
C GLY A 202 17.07 -16.08 10.49
N ASP A 203 16.68 -17.23 9.93
CA ASP A 203 15.54 -18.04 10.45
C ASP A 203 15.90 -19.45 11.00
N SER A 204 17.18 -19.79 11.18
CA SER A 204 17.59 -21.11 11.69
C SER A 204 18.71 -21.08 12.74
N ASP A 205 18.60 -21.95 13.76
CA ASP A 205 19.61 -22.16 14.82
C ASP A 205 20.98 -22.61 14.26
N GLU A 206 21.00 -23.14 13.04
CA GLU A 206 22.20 -23.40 12.23
C GLU A 206 22.06 -22.60 10.92
N PRO A 207 22.84 -21.53 10.67
CA PRO A 207 22.72 -20.74 9.46
C PRO A 207 23.16 -21.58 8.25
N THR A 208 22.21 -21.90 7.37
CA THR A 208 22.49 -22.62 6.13
C THR A 208 22.83 -21.63 5.03
N VAL A 209 23.86 -21.93 4.23
CA VAL A 209 24.23 -21.08 3.08
C VAL A 209 23.27 -21.40 1.94
N VAL A 210 22.19 -20.63 1.85
CA VAL A 210 21.19 -20.65 0.76
C VAL A 210 21.27 -19.29 0.05
N ALA A 211 21.28 -19.32 -1.28
CA ALA A 211 21.56 -18.18 -2.16
C ALA A 211 21.13 -18.54 -3.59
N ARG A 212 19.85 -18.36 -3.89
CA ARG A 212 19.27 -18.40 -5.25
C ARG A 212 19.73 -17.15 -6.02
N ALA A 213 19.87 -17.28 -7.34
CA ALA A 213 20.04 -16.11 -8.20
C ALA A 213 18.76 -15.26 -8.15
N ASP A 214 18.88 -13.96 -7.91
CA ASP A 214 17.76 -13.02 -7.88
C ASP A 214 17.24 -12.70 -9.29
N TRP A 215 15.92 -12.75 -9.45
CA TRP A 215 15.25 -12.53 -10.74
C TRP A 215 15.34 -11.08 -11.21
N ASP A 216 15.09 -10.11 -10.33
CA ASP A 216 15.04 -8.70 -10.70
C ASP A 216 16.43 -8.19 -11.10
N GLU A 217 17.48 -8.59 -10.37
CA GLU A 217 18.88 -8.31 -10.69
C GLU A 217 19.34 -9.05 -11.96
N ALA A 218 18.90 -10.29 -12.20
CA ALA A 218 19.17 -10.99 -13.46
C ALA A 218 18.53 -10.26 -14.65
N ASN A 219 17.25 -9.93 -14.56
CA ASN A 219 16.51 -9.21 -15.59
C ASN A 219 17.15 -7.85 -15.89
N ARG A 220 17.47 -7.08 -14.84
CA ARG A 220 18.15 -5.79 -14.93
C ARG A 220 19.53 -5.90 -15.58
N ARG A 221 20.28 -6.97 -15.30
CA ARG A 221 21.63 -7.17 -15.86
C ARG A 221 21.59 -7.49 -17.34
N VAL A 222 20.74 -8.41 -17.77
CA VAL A 222 20.57 -8.77 -19.20
C VAL A 222 20.19 -7.52 -20.00
N HIS A 223 19.14 -6.81 -19.60
CA HIS A 223 18.70 -5.57 -20.28
C HIS A 223 19.76 -4.46 -20.31
N ALA A 224 20.64 -4.39 -19.30
CA ALA A 224 21.73 -3.44 -19.23
C ALA A 224 23.04 -3.90 -19.88
N GLY A 225 23.10 -5.11 -20.45
CA GLY A 225 24.34 -5.71 -20.99
C GLY A 225 25.43 -5.93 -19.94
N LEU A 226 25.04 -6.19 -18.68
CA LEU A 226 25.94 -6.41 -17.55
C LEU A 226 26.19 -7.91 -17.33
N PRO A 227 27.40 -8.31 -16.89
CA PRO A 227 27.73 -9.72 -16.72
C PRO A 227 26.92 -10.38 -15.60
N LEU A 228 26.29 -11.51 -15.90
CA LEU A 228 25.67 -12.42 -14.92
C LEU A 228 26.70 -13.31 -14.20
N PHE A 229 27.83 -13.60 -14.87
CA PHE A 229 28.83 -14.55 -14.40
C PHE A 229 30.18 -13.91 -14.14
N ARG A 230 30.99 -14.54 -13.29
CA ARG A 230 32.40 -14.15 -13.07
C ARG A 230 33.25 -14.55 -14.28
N ASP A 231 34.26 -13.74 -14.59
CA ASP A 231 35.32 -14.07 -15.56
C ASP A 231 36.17 -15.25 -15.06
N THR A 232 36.44 -15.28 -13.75
CA THR A 232 37.17 -16.36 -13.07
C THR A 232 36.30 -16.91 -11.94
N PRO A 233 36.05 -18.23 -11.88
CA PRO A 233 35.30 -18.82 -10.79
C PRO A 233 35.99 -18.58 -9.44
N ALA A 234 35.21 -18.31 -8.40
CA ALA A 234 35.74 -18.09 -7.06
C ALA A 234 36.37 -19.38 -6.46
N PRO A 235 37.21 -19.27 -5.42
CA PRO A 235 37.84 -20.43 -4.78
C PRO A 235 36.81 -21.41 -4.21
N PRO A 236 37.09 -22.73 -4.20
CA PRO A 236 36.25 -23.74 -3.53
C PRO A 236 36.11 -23.58 -1.99
N THR A 237 36.78 -22.59 -1.38
CA THR A 237 36.59 -22.26 0.04
C THR A 237 35.45 -21.27 0.27
N LEU A 238 34.93 -20.62 -0.79
CA LEU A 238 34.00 -19.50 -0.67
C LEU A 238 32.74 -19.84 0.14
N GLU A 239 32.15 -21.03 -0.05
CA GLU A 239 30.98 -21.47 0.71
C GLU A 239 31.26 -21.54 2.22
N ALA A 240 32.40 -22.13 2.61
CA ALA A 240 32.82 -22.20 4.00
C ALA A 240 33.23 -20.83 4.58
N ASP A 241 33.82 -19.95 3.76
CA ASP A 241 34.16 -18.59 4.13
C ASP A 241 32.89 -17.72 4.32
N VAL A 242 31.84 -17.94 3.51
CA VAL A 242 30.51 -17.33 3.66
C VAL A 242 29.82 -17.82 4.93
N ALA A 243 29.71 -19.15 5.13
CA ALA A 243 29.12 -19.73 6.33
C ALA A 243 29.75 -19.17 7.62
N LYS A 244 31.09 -19.04 7.61
CA LYS A 244 31.84 -18.46 8.70
C LYS A 244 31.58 -16.96 8.91
N LEU A 245 31.27 -16.21 7.85
CA LEU A 245 30.95 -14.78 7.94
C LEU A 245 29.53 -14.55 8.49
N LEU A 246 28.60 -15.47 8.17
CA LEU A 246 27.23 -15.48 8.71
C LEU A 246 27.18 -15.83 10.20
N ASP A 247 28.13 -16.63 10.73
CA ASP A 247 28.23 -16.85 12.18
C ASP A 247 28.46 -15.51 12.94
N ALA A 248 27.46 -15.13 13.74
CA ALA A 248 27.49 -13.94 14.58
C ALA A 248 28.67 -13.93 15.58
N LYS A 249 29.24 -15.09 15.92
CA LYS A 249 30.40 -15.24 16.82
C LYS A 249 31.74 -14.94 16.13
N THR A 250 31.79 -14.90 14.79
CA THR A 250 33.04 -14.60 14.07
C THR A 250 33.45 -13.16 14.31
N ASP A 251 34.70 -12.98 14.75
CA ASP A 251 35.26 -11.68 15.10
C ASP A 251 35.54 -10.80 13.87
N ASP A 252 35.40 -9.48 14.03
CA ASP A 252 35.52 -8.54 12.93
C ASP A 252 36.92 -8.46 12.30
N ALA A 253 37.99 -8.91 12.98
CA ALA A 253 39.31 -8.99 12.34
C ALA A 253 39.41 -10.20 11.40
N THR A 254 38.78 -11.32 11.77
CA THR A 254 38.54 -12.45 10.86
C THR A 254 37.62 -12.06 9.70
N VAL A 255 36.49 -11.38 9.97
CA VAL A 255 35.59 -10.88 8.91
C VAL A 255 36.31 -9.94 7.95
N ALA A 256 37.08 -8.96 8.44
CA ALA A 256 37.81 -8.02 7.59
C ALA A 256 38.86 -8.71 6.69
N LYS A 257 39.45 -9.83 7.15
CA LYS A 257 40.37 -10.63 6.35
C LYS A 257 39.65 -11.39 5.22
N LEU A 258 38.48 -11.97 5.50
CA LEU A 258 37.64 -12.67 4.53
C LEU A 258 37.04 -11.71 3.49
N ALA A 259 36.56 -10.55 3.95
CA ALA A 259 36.08 -9.47 3.11
C ALA A 259 37.16 -8.91 2.15
N ALA A 260 38.44 -9.15 2.41
CA ALA A 260 39.54 -8.76 1.53
C ALA A 260 39.90 -9.83 0.47
N SER A 261 39.35 -11.05 0.56
CA SER A 261 39.64 -12.15 -0.38
C SER A 261 38.59 -12.37 -1.47
N ASP A 262 37.33 -11.96 -1.27
CA ASP A 262 36.30 -11.99 -2.31
C ASP A 262 35.26 -10.87 -2.13
N ARG A 263 34.72 -10.34 -3.23
CA ARG A 263 33.70 -9.27 -3.23
C ARG A 263 32.37 -9.71 -2.61
N LEU A 264 31.98 -10.98 -2.72
CA LEU A 264 30.79 -11.49 -2.03
C LEU A 264 30.99 -11.40 -0.51
N LEU A 265 32.14 -11.82 0.00
CA LEU A 265 32.48 -11.72 1.42
C LEU A 265 32.50 -10.26 1.90
N ALA A 266 32.93 -9.31 1.06
CA ALA A 266 32.85 -7.88 1.36
C ALA A 266 31.40 -7.36 1.46
N LEU A 267 30.50 -7.81 0.57
CA LEU A 267 29.08 -7.47 0.58
C LEU A 267 28.34 -8.07 1.79
N VAL A 268 28.61 -9.33 2.14
CA VAL A 268 28.06 -9.96 3.37
C VAL A 268 28.59 -9.23 4.61
N ALA A 269 29.88 -8.87 4.65
CA ALA A 269 30.46 -8.08 5.74
C ALA A 269 29.84 -6.69 5.88
N ALA A 270 29.51 -6.03 4.76
CA ALA A 270 28.79 -4.76 4.73
C ALA A 270 27.32 -4.87 5.19
N SER A 271 26.77 -6.09 5.24
CA SER A 271 25.36 -6.37 5.59
C SER A 271 25.16 -6.80 7.05
N ARG A 272 26.24 -7.09 7.81
CA ARG A 272 26.15 -7.43 9.24
C ARG A 272 25.42 -6.32 10.01
N GLU A 273 24.57 -6.67 10.98
CA GLU A 273 23.69 -5.71 11.69
C GLU A 273 24.45 -4.52 12.32
N LYS A 274 25.60 -4.79 12.94
CA LYS A 274 26.44 -3.79 13.65
C LYS A 274 27.93 -4.07 13.43
N PRO A 275 28.48 -3.79 12.23
CA PRO A 275 29.89 -4.02 11.94
C PRO A 275 30.72 -3.01 12.73
N ALA A 276 31.77 -3.43 13.43
CA ALA A 276 32.58 -2.50 14.22
C ALA A 276 33.32 -1.51 13.30
N LEU A 277 33.61 -0.33 13.84
CA LEU A 277 34.24 0.78 13.13
C LEU A 277 35.56 0.40 12.41
N ALA A 278 36.27 -0.62 12.89
CA ALA A 278 37.46 -1.17 12.22
C ALA A 278 37.12 -1.88 10.90
N LEU A 279 36.08 -2.73 10.88
CA LEU A 279 35.58 -3.41 9.68
C LEU A 279 35.00 -2.39 8.70
N GLN A 280 34.20 -1.44 9.18
CA GLN A 280 33.65 -0.37 8.34
C GLN A 280 34.76 0.44 7.63
N ARG A 281 35.86 0.75 8.34
CA ARG A 281 37.03 1.42 7.76
C ARG A 281 37.79 0.55 6.76
N ALA A 282 37.85 -0.76 6.99
CA ALA A 282 38.48 -1.70 6.06
C ALA A 282 37.70 -1.79 4.73
N LEU A 283 36.36 -1.95 4.80
CA LEU A 283 35.47 -1.94 3.64
C LEU A 283 35.55 -0.60 2.89
N LEU A 284 35.53 0.54 3.61
CA LEU A 284 35.70 1.86 3.01
C LEU A 284 37.04 2.00 2.25
N ALA A 285 38.11 1.36 2.72
CA ALA A 285 39.42 1.40 2.07
C ALA A 285 39.52 0.51 0.82
N GLN A 286 38.59 -0.42 0.59
CA GLN A 286 38.54 -1.22 -0.64
C GLN A 286 38.06 -0.39 -1.84
N ASN A 287 37.27 0.65 -1.60
CA ASN A 287 36.71 1.54 -2.62
C ASN A 287 35.91 0.80 -3.72
N ASP A 288 35.26 -0.31 -3.38
CA ASP A 288 34.32 -1.02 -4.27
C ASP A 288 32.92 -0.38 -4.18
N ALA A 289 32.40 0.05 -5.32
CA ALA A 289 31.14 0.80 -5.39
C ALA A 289 29.93 0.05 -4.80
N ALA A 290 29.82 -1.27 -5.01
CA ALA A 290 28.69 -2.05 -4.52
C ALA A 290 28.80 -2.28 -3.00
N VAL A 291 30.01 -2.57 -2.50
CA VAL A 291 30.30 -2.68 -1.06
C VAL A 291 30.01 -1.36 -0.34
N LEU A 292 30.40 -0.23 -0.92
CA LEU A 292 30.13 1.10 -0.35
C LEU A 292 28.64 1.43 -0.33
N VAL A 293 27.88 1.12 -1.40
CA VAL A 293 26.42 1.30 -1.44
C VAL A 293 25.73 0.43 -0.38
N ARG A 294 26.11 -0.85 -0.26
CA ARG A 294 25.58 -1.78 0.75
C ARG A 294 25.88 -1.30 2.17
N LEU A 295 27.10 -0.83 2.43
CA LEU A 295 27.50 -0.27 3.72
C LEU A 295 26.79 1.06 4.03
N ALA A 296 26.48 1.88 3.02
CA ALA A 296 25.69 3.10 3.19
C ALA A 296 24.20 2.83 3.48
N ALA A 297 23.66 1.69 3.04
CA ALA A 297 22.30 1.27 3.37
C ALA A 297 22.16 0.73 4.81
N ASN A 298 23.27 0.29 5.42
CA ASN A 298 23.29 -0.39 6.71
C ASN A 298 22.94 0.56 7.89
N PRO A 299 21.88 0.29 8.69
CA PRO A 299 21.52 1.12 9.85
C PRO A 299 22.55 1.13 11.00
N GLY A 300 23.50 0.20 11.02
CA GLY A 300 24.62 0.13 11.96
C GLY A 300 25.88 0.88 11.52
N VAL A 301 25.87 1.55 10.35
CA VAL A 301 27.02 2.33 9.86
C VAL A 301 27.28 3.55 10.75
N ASP A 302 28.57 3.82 10.99
CA ASP A 302 29.03 5.00 11.73
C ASP A 302 28.82 6.28 10.90
N ARG A 303 28.49 7.37 11.60
CA ARG A 303 28.13 8.66 10.96
C ARG A 303 29.28 9.27 10.14
N ASP A 304 30.51 9.18 10.62
CA ASP A 304 31.67 9.72 9.90
C ASP A 304 32.06 8.82 8.72
N ILE A 305 31.84 7.50 8.84
CA ILE A 305 32.00 6.57 7.72
C ILE A 305 30.95 6.86 6.63
N LEU A 306 29.67 6.95 7.00
CA LEU A 306 28.58 7.26 6.06
C LEU A 306 28.82 8.58 5.33
N ALA A 307 29.28 9.61 6.05
CA ALA A 307 29.63 10.90 5.45
C ALA A 307 30.77 10.79 4.43
N ARG A 308 31.79 9.97 4.72
CA ARG A 308 32.90 9.70 3.80
C ARG A 308 32.49 8.85 2.60
N ILE A 309 31.56 7.90 2.78
CA ILE A 309 31.00 7.10 1.67
C ILE A 309 30.27 8.01 0.68
N ALA A 310 29.36 8.86 1.17
CA ALA A 310 28.61 9.78 0.31
C ALA A 310 29.53 10.76 -0.45
N GLN A 311 30.61 11.24 0.19
CA GLN A 311 31.61 12.09 -0.46
C GLN A 311 32.48 11.35 -1.49
N ALA A 312 32.79 10.08 -1.27
CA ALA A 312 33.64 9.28 -2.15
C ALA A 312 32.88 8.72 -3.35
N GLN A 313 31.60 8.37 -3.19
CA GLN A 313 30.80 7.69 -4.19
C GLN A 313 29.44 8.36 -4.39
N PRO A 314 29.21 9.10 -5.49
CA PRO A 314 27.95 9.79 -5.77
C PRO A 314 26.72 8.86 -5.73
N ALA A 315 26.83 7.64 -6.29
CA ALA A 315 25.76 6.63 -6.25
C ALA A 315 25.34 6.24 -4.82
N ALA A 316 26.24 6.33 -3.84
CA ALA A 316 25.92 6.05 -2.44
C ALA A 316 25.32 7.26 -1.71
N SER A 317 25.29 8.47 -2.31
CA SER A 317 24.74 9.66 -1.67
C SER A 317 23.22 9.57 -1.47
N ALA A 318 22.46 9.11 -2.46
CA ALA A 318 21.01 8.96 -2.32
C ALA A 318 20.64 7.90 -1.26
N VAL A 319 21.41 6.80 -1.20
CA VAL A 319 21.27 5.76 -0.17
C VAL A 319 21.63 6.30 1.22
N ALA A 320 22.74 7.04 1.32
CA ALA A 320 23.16 7.68 2.56
C ALA A 320 22.17 8.74 3.07
N ALA A 321 21.41 9.39 2.19
CA ALA A 321 20.35 10.34 2.56
C ALA A 321 19.15 9.64 3.25
N LYS A 322 18.85 8.40 2.84
CA LYS A 322 17.75 7.59 3.39
C LYS A 322 18.13 6.84 4.68
N ASN A 323 19.42 6.75 5.00
CA ASN A 323 19.90 6.02 6.17
C ASN A 323 19.51 6.77 7.49
N PRO A 324 18.94 6.11 8.50
CA PRO A 324 18.54 6.75 9.77
C PRO A 324 19.72 7.33 10.59
N ASN A 325 20.96 6.93 10.31
CA ASN A 325 22.17 7.51 10.90
C ASN A 325 22.75 8.69 10.11
N ALA A 326 22.15 9.12 8.99
CA ALA A 326 22.61 10.24 8.18
C ALA A 326 22.95 11.47 9.06
N PRO A 327 24.23 11.90 9.17
CA PRO A 327 24.56 13.04 9.99
C PRO A 327 24.06 14.34 9.33
N ALA A 328 23.64 15.30 10.16
CA ALA A 328 23.19 16.61 9.70
C ALA A 328 24.21 17.37 8.82
N SER A 329 25.49 17.00 8.88
CA SER A 329 26.55 17.49 7.99
C SER A 329 26.38 17.11 6.52
N LEU A 330 25.66 16.02 6.21
CA LEU A 330 25.35 15.60 4.83
C LEU A 330 24.15 16.35 4.22
N VAL A 331 23.24 16.86 5.05
CA VAL A 331 22.00 17.49 4.58
C VAL A 331 22.26 18.73 3.73
N ALA A 332 23.22 19.58 4.10
CA ALA A 332 23.54 20.78 3.33
C ALA A 332 24.25 20.52 1.99
N PRO A 333 25.19 19.56 1.87
CA PRO A 333 25.65 19.02 0.60
C PRO A 333 24.55 18.39 -0.25
N MET A 334 23.72 17.51 0.32
CA MET A 334 22.65 16.81 -0.41
C MET A 334 21.62 17.77 -1.00
N ALA A 335 21.18 18.78 -0.24
CA ALA A 335 20.29 19.84 -0.73
C ALA A 335 20.88 20.71 -1.85
N ARG A 336 22.18 20.54 -2.17
CA ARG A 336 22.91 21.24 -3.24
C ARG A 336 23.54 20.27 -4.24
N SER A 337 23.17 18.99 -4.19
CA SER A 337 23.60 18.00 -5.19
C SER A 337 23.12 18.40 -6.57
N ASP A 338 23.95 18.26 -7.60
CA ASP A 338 23.52 18.47 -8.99
C ASP A 338 22.47 17.43 -9.41
N ASP A 339 22.54 16.21 -8.88
CA ASP A 339 21.57 15.13 -9.10
C ASP A 339 20.25 15.37 -8.33
N PRO A 340 19.10 15.55 -9.03
CA PRO A 340 17.78 15.71 -8.41
C PRO A 340 17.37 14.53 -7.52
N SER A 341 17.82 13.32 -7.83
CA SER A 341 17.49 12.10 -7.08
C SER A 341 18.01 12.16 -5.64
N VAL A 342 19.20 12.72 -5.45
CA VAL A 342 19.79 12.98 -4.12
C VAL A 342 19.02 14.08 -3.38
N ARG A 343 18.54 15.12 -4.10
CA ARG A 343 17.73 16.20 -3.52
C ARG A 343 16.33 15.72 -3.10
N ILE A 344 15.75 14.80 -3.86
CA ILE A 344 14.48 14.12 -3.53
C ILE A 344 14.66 13.16 -2.35
N ALA A 345 15.72 12.35 -2.32
CA ALA A 345 15.98 11.41 -1.21
C ALA A 345 16.11 12.12 0.16
N LEU A 346 16.57 13.38 0.19
CA LEU A 346 16.61 14.19 1.41
C LEU A 346 15.21 14.50 1.97
N LEU A 347 14.16 14.52 1.14
CA LEU A 347 12.77 14.77 1.55
C LEU A 347 12.07 13.54 2.12
N GLU A 348 12.72 12.37 2.07
CA GLU A 348 12.31 11.17 2.80
C GLU A 348 12.87 11.18 4.24
N HIS A 349 13.85 12.03 4.55
CA HIS A 349 14.51 12.06 5.86
C HIS A 349 13.78 12.96 6.87
N ASN A 350 13.28 12.35 7.94
CA ASN A 350 12.43 12.93 8.99
C ASN A 350 12.77 14.38 9.41
N ASP A 351 14.06 14.70 9.59
CA ASP A 351 14.53 15.93 10.22
C ASP A 351 15.24 16.94 9.30
N ALA A 352 14.95 16.96 7.98
CA ALA A 352 15.48 17.98 7.07
C ALA A 352 15.29 19.43 7.64
N PRO A 353 16.35 20.27 7.78
CA PRO A 353 16.22 21.59 8.42
C PRO A 353 15.56 22.62 7.50
N VAL A 354 14.83 23.58 8.09
CA VAL A 354 13.99 24.56 7.37
C VAL A 354 14.78 25.40 6.35
N ALA A 355 16.06 25.71 6.60
CA ALA A 355 16.89 26.44 5.64
C ALA A 355 17.15 25.66 4.34
N GLN A 356 17.29 24.34 4.43
CA GLN A 356 17.40 23.46 3.27
C GLN A 356 16.05 23.26 2.59
N LEU A 357 14.96 23.13 3.36
CA LEU A 357 13.61 23.08 2.79
C LEU A 357 13.27 24.35 1.99
N ALA A 358 13.66 25.53 2.46
CA ALA A 358 13.53 26.79 1.72
C ALA A 358 14.41 26.84 0.45
N THR A 359 15.55 26.13 0.43
CA THR A 359 16.38 25.95 -0.77
C THR A 359 15.66 25.06 -1.79
N LEU A 360 15.12 23.91 -1.35
CA LEU A 360 14.38 22.96 -2.19
C LEU A 360 13.03 23.54 -2.67
N ALA A 361 12.39 24.44 -1.91
CA ALA A 361 11.22 25.18 -2.36
C ALA A 361 11.52 26.16 -3.50
N ALA A 362 12.79 26.50 -3.71
CA ALA A 362 13.28 27.35 -4.80
C ALA A 362 14.17 26.58 -5.80
N ASP A 363 14.09 25.24 -5.79
CA ASP A 363 14.89 24.39 -6.69
C ASP A 363 14.59 24.68 -8.16
N ALA A 364 15.58 24.51 -9.04
CA ALA A 364 15.36 24.65 -10.48
C ALA A 364 14.50 23.51 -11.04
N ASP A 365 14.62 22.30 -10.47
CA ASP A 365 13.92 21.10 -10.93
C ASP A 365 12.51 21.02 -10.35
N ALA A 366 11.51 20.92 -11.22
CA ALA A 366 10.11 20.81 -10.80
C ALA A 366 9.83 19.53 -10.01
N SER A 367 10.54 18.44 -10.29
CA SER A 367 10.41 17.15 -9.60
C SER A 367 10.78 17.26 -8.12
N VAL A 368 11.81 18.07 -7.80
CA VAL A 368 12.24 18.35 -6.42
C VAL A 368 11.20 19.21 -5.69
N ARG A 369 10.66 20.24 -6.35
CA ARG A 369 9.62 21.10 -5.77
C ARG A 369 8.30 20.34 -5.57
N LEU A 370 7.97 19.43 -6.49
CA LEU A 370 6.81 18.53 -6.39
C LEU A 370 6.97 17.54 -5.25
N ALA A 371 8.13 16.87 -5.15
CA ALA A 371 8.45 16.00 -4.03
C ALA A 371 8.36 16.74 -2.69
N LEU A 372 8.82 18.00 -2.61
CA LEU A 372 8.69 18.80 -1.39
C LEU A 372 7.21 19.09 -1.06
N ALA A 373 6.41 19.50 -2.04
CA ALA A 373 4.97 19.74 -1.87
C ALA A 373 4.19 18.45 -1.50
N GLN A 374 4.67 17.28 -1.94
CA GLN A 374 4.12 15.97 -1.59
C GLN A 374 4.66 15.40 -0.27
N SER A 375 5.79 15.91 0.22
CA SER A 375 6.38 15.50 1.50
C SER A 375 5.70 16.21 2.68
N ARG A 376 5.78 15.57 3.85
CA ARG A 376 5.39 16.18 5.14
C ARG A 376 6.14 17.47 5.49
N HIS A 377 7.32 17.69 4.90
CA HIS A 377 8.14 18.87 5.16
C HIS A 377 7.50 20.18 4.69
N VAL A 378 6.52 20.12 3.78
CA VAL A 378 5.74 21.29 3.34
C VAL A 378 5.11 22.06 4.51
N ARG A 379 4.74 21.37 5.60
CA ARG A 379 4.16 21.93 6.83
C ARG A 379 5.14 22.78 7.64
N ARG A 380 6.45 22.51 7.47
CA ARG A 380 7.56 23.16 8.19
C ARG A 380 8.15 24.35 7.41
N LEU A 381 7.60 24.66 6.23
CA LEU A 381 8.00 25.80 5.41
C LEU A 381 7.57 27.13 6.03
N ALA A 382 8.37 28.18 5.81
CA ALA A 382 7.94 29.53 6.17
C ALA A 382 6.79 29.99 5.25
N PRO A 383 5.92 30.92 5.69
CA PRO A 383 4.85 31.47 4.87
C PRO A 383 5.26 31.89 3.46
N ALA A 384 6.43 32.52 3.29
CA ALA A 384 6.93 32.96 2.00
C ALA A 384 7.32 31.80 1.05
N ASP A 385 7.71 30.64 1.59
CA ASP A 385 8.06 29.46 0.80
C ASP A 385 6.79 28.68 0.41
N VAL A 386 5.78 28.63 1.29
CA VAL A 386 4.42 28.17 0.93
C VAL A 386 3.83 29.06 -0.17
N ASP A 387 3.93 30.38 -0.02
CA ASP A 387 3.43 31.35 -1.01
C ASP A 387 4.16 31.21 -2.37
N ARG A 388 5.44 30.75 -2.36
CA ARG A 388 6.23 30.40 -3.55
C ARG A 388 5.70 29.14 -4.24
N LEU A 389 5.47 28.04 -3.52
CA LEU A 389 4.91 26.80 -4.11
C LEU A 389 3.46 26.99 -4.60
N VAL A 390 2.68 27.85 -3.94
CA VAL A 390 1.36 28.30 -4.41
C VAL A 390 1.47 29.25 -5.63
N ALA A 391 2.67 29.75 -5.95
CA ALA A 391 2.97 30.57 -7.13
C ALA A 391 3.84 29.82 -8.16
N ASP A 392 4.04 28.51 -8.00
CA ASP A 392 5.01 27.76 -8.80
C ASP A 392 4.71 27.85 -10.29
N THR A 393 5.73 27.81 -11.14
CA THR A 393 5.54 27.73 -12.59
C THR A 393 4.90 26.40 -13.01
N ASP A 394 5.17 25.33 -12.28
CA ASP A 394 4.65 23.99 -12.57
C ASP A 394 3.26 23.76 -11.95
N ALA A 395 2.30 23.32 -12.77
CA ALA A 395 0.93 23.08 -12.34
C ALA A 395 0.77 21.90 -11.38
N GLN A 396 1.62 20.86 -11.49
CA GLN A 396 1.60 19.70 -10.59
C GLN A 396 2.02 20.12 -9.17
N VAL A 397 3.00 21.01 -9.05
CA VAL A 397 3.42 21.58 -7.75
C VAL A 397 2.27 22.36 -7.12
N ARG A 398 1.63 23.27 -7.88
CA ARG A 398 0.48 24.05 -7.39
C ARG A 398 -0.71 23.16 -7.00
N ARG A 399 -0.96 22.09 -7.76
CA ARG A 399 -2.00 21.09 -7.46
C ARG A 399 -1.66 20.27 -6.20
N ALA A 400 -0.43 19.79 -6.05
CA ALA A 400 0.00 19.03 -4.87
C ALA A 400 -0.21 19.80 -3.57
N MET A 401 -0.04 21.13 -3.57
CA MET A 401 -0.31 21.98 -2.40
C MET A 401 -1.79 21.95 -1.95
N LEU A 402 -2.75 21.73 -2.85
CA LEU A 402 -4.19 21.65 -2.53
C LEU A 402 -4.59 20.31 -1.90
N GLN A 403 -3.73 19.31 -2.01
CA GLN A 403 -3.90 17.96 -1.44
C GLN A 403 -3.23 17.86 -0.05
N ARG A 404 -2.86 18.99 0.58
CA ARG A 404 -2.15 19.06 1.87
C ARG A 404 -2.95 19.85 2.91
N ASP A 405 -3.80 19.12 3.62
CA ASP A 405 -4.64 19.63 4.70
C ASP A 405 -3.86 20.46 5.73
N GLY A 406 -4.41 21.61 6.10
CA GLY A 406 -3.84 22.52 7.10
C GLY A 406 -2.69 23.42 6.62
N VAL A 407 -2.15 23.22 5.40
CA VAL A 407 -1.05 24.06 4.86
C VAL A 407 -1.58 25.35 4.25
N LEU A 408 -2.70 25.27 3.53
CA LEU A 408 -3.24 26.39 2.77
C LEU A 408 -4.28 27.21 3.56
N ARG A 409 -4.29 28.52 3.31
CA ARG A 409 -5.22 29.51 3.88
C ARG A 409 -6.30 29.81 2.84
N ILE A 410 -7.48 30.30 3.24
CA ILE A 410 -8.57 30.66 2.31
C ILE A 410 -8.13 31.61 1.17
N ALA A 411 -7.17 32.50 1.43
CA ALA A 411 -6.56 33.38 0.42
C ALA A 411 -5.77 32.63 -0.68
N HIS A 412 -5.21 31.46 -0.37
CA HIS A 412 -4.49 30.62 -1.35
C HIS A 412 -5.49 29.94 -2.29
N TYR A 413 -6.59 29.39 -1.74
CA TYR A 413 -7.70 28.87 -2.55
C TYR A 413 -8.28 29.96 -3.47
N ALA A 414 -8.46 31.18 -2.97
CA ALA A 414 -8.95 32.30 -3.79
C ALA A 414 -7.98 32.70 -4.93
N LYS A 415 -6.66 32.51 -4.73
CA LYS A 415 -5.63 32.71 -5.76
C LYS A 415 -5.61 31.57 -6.79
N LEU A 416 -5.63 30.31 -6.33
CA LEU A 416 -5.63 29.13 -7.19
C LEU A 416 -6.97 28.94 -7.92
N ALA A 417 -8.07 29.52 -7.43
CA ALA A 417 -9.36 29.58 -8.13
C ALA A 417 -9.35 30.46 -9.40
N VAL A 418 -8.25 31.14 -9.70
CA VAL A 418 -8.02 31.85 -10.98
C VAL A 418 -6.72 31.41 -11.64
N ASP A 419 -6.24 30.21 -11.32
CA ASP A 419 -5.06 29.63 -11.95
C ASP A 419 -5.23 29.52 -13.47
N ALA A 420 -4.14 29.64 -14.22
CA ALA A 420 -4.16 29.46 -15.67
C ALA A 420 -4.49 28.00 -16.05
N ASP A 421 -4.01 27.05 -15.26
CA ASP A 421 -4.22 25.62 -15.44
C ASP A 421 -5.59 25.19 -14.87
N ASP A 422 -6.36 24.43 -15.65
CA ASP A 422 -7.70 24.01 -15.26
C ASP A 422 -7.76 22.71 -14.44
N GLU A 423 -6.67 21.93 -14.33
CA GLU A 423 -6.52 20.88 -13.30
C GLU A 423 -6.45 21.52 -11.91
N VAL A 424 -5.65 22.58 -11.77
CA VAL A 424 -5.49 23.31 -10.50
C VAL A 424 -6.84 23.88 -10.06
N ARG A 425 -7.63 24.44 -10.98
CA ARG A 425 -8.98 24.97 -10.68
C ARG A 425 -10.01 23.87 -10.37
N VAL A 426 -9.89 22.67 -10.97
CA VAL A 426 -10.68 21.49 -10.57
C VAL A 426 -10.33 21.07 -9.15
N GLU A 427 -9.05 20.87 -8.83
CA GLU A 427 -8.62 20.44 -7.49
C GLU A 427 -9.06 21.45 -6.41
N VAL A 428 -9.00 22.76 -6.67
CA VAL A 428 -9.59 23.78 -5.76
C VAL A 428 -11.06 23.49 -5.48
N ALA A 429 -11.85 23.22 -6.52
CA ALA A 429 -13.28 22.97 -6.37
C ALA A 429 -13.58 21.64 -5.66
N GLU A 430 -12.82 20.58 -5.94
CA GLU A 430 -12.96 19.26 -5.32
C GLU A 430 -12.55 19.30 -3.84
N THR A 431 -11.40 19.89 -3.50
CA THR A 431 -11.00 20.12 -2.10
C THR A 431 -12.04 20.96 -1.35
N LEU A 432 -12.59 22.03 -1.95
CA LEU A 432 -13.66 22.80 -1.31
C LEU A 432 -14.97 22.02 -1.14
N ALA A 433 -15.27 21.06 -2.02
CA ALA A 433 -16.42 20.17 -1.90
C ALA A 433 -16.23 19.17 -0.76
N ARG A 434 -15.04 18.53 -0.67
CA ARG A 434 -14.67 17.65 0.45
C ARG A 434 -14.70 18.40 1.78
N GLN A 435 -14.21 19.65 1.84
CA GLN A 435 -14.35 20.54 2.99
C GLN A 435 -15.81 20.93 3.33
N ALA A 436 -16.73 20.90 2.37
CA ALA A 436 -18.14 21.21 2.61
C ALA A 436 -18.90 20.04 3.26
N VAL A 437 -18.42 18.81 3.08
CA VAL A 437 -18.92 17.58 3.73
C VAL A 437 -17.98 17.03 4.81
N TRP A 438 -16.95 17.80 5.19
CA TRP A 438 -15.96 17.50 6.24
C TRP A 438 -15.08 16.27 5.99
N GLN A 439 -14.82 15.93 4.72
CA GLN A 439 -13.80 14.95 4.33
C GLN A 439 -12.37 15.54 4.38
N ASP A 440 -12.24 16.85 4.13
CA ASP A 440 -10.98 17.62 4.22
C ASP A 440 -11.14 18.75 5.27
N LEU A 441 -10.05 19.25 5.84
CA LEU A 441 -10.05 20.36 6.80
C LEU A 441 -10.65 21.66 6.23
N PRO A 442 -11.77 22.17 6.76
CA PRO A 442 -12.39 23.36 6.20
C PRO A 442 -11.60 24.64 6.50
N VAL A 443 -11.18 25.34 5.44
CA VAL A 443 -10.48 26.63 5.57
C VAL A 443 -11.44 27.82 5.52
N GLY A 444 -11.21 28.82 6.35
CA GLY A 444 -12.06 30.01 6.45
C GLY A 444 -13.51 29.70 6.85
N THR A 445 -14.41 30.64 6.59
CA THR A 445 -15.85 30.48 6.81
C THR A 445 -16.52 29.73 5.65
N PRO A 446 -17.68 29.06 5.87
CA PRO A 446 -18.46 28.46 4.79
C PRO A 446 -18.78 29.45 3.67
N ALA A 447 -19.13 30.69 4.02
CA ALA A 447 -19.46 31.74 3.05
C ALA A 447 -18.28 32.13 2.14
N GLU A 448 -17.04 32.13 2.66
CA GLU A 448 -15.85 32.38 1.83
C GLU A 448 -15.57 31.22 0.86
N ARG A 449 -15.72 29.96 1.31
CA ARG A 449 -15.60 28.78 0.44
C ARG A 449 -16.67 28.76 -0.65
N GLU A 450 -17.93 29.01 -0.27
CA GLU A 450 -19.06 29.07 -1.20
C GLU A 450 -18.93 30.24 -2.19
N ALA A 451 -18.33 31.37 -1.81
CA ALA A 451 -18.01 32.47 -2.73
C ALA A 451 -16.93 32.09 -3.76
N ILE A 452 -15.91 31.31 -3.36
CA ILE A 452 -14.91 30.78 -4.31
C ILE A 452 -15.56 29.77 -5.25
N ALA A 453 -16.36 28.84 -4.73
CA ALA A 453 -17.10 27.86 -5.54
C ALA A 453 -18.06 28.54 -6.53
N ALA A 454 -18.80 29.57 -6.11
CA ALA A 454 -19.69 30.33 -6.99
C ALA A 454 -18.96 31.02 -8.15
N LYS A 455 -17.70 31.44 -7.94
CA LYS A 455 -16.84 31.98 -9.00
C LYS A 455 -16.40 30.88 -9.99
N LEU A 456 -15.97 29.72 -9.48
CA LEU A 456 -15.57 28.56 -10.29
C LEU A 456 -16.75 27.93 -11.06
N ALA A 457 -17.98 28.04 -10.55
CA ALA A 457 -19.19 27.65 -11.27
C ALA A 457 -19.43 28.47 -12.56
N GLY A 458 -18.79 29.64 -12.68
CA GLY A 458 -18.78 30.48 -13.89
C GLY A 458 -17.56 30.27 -14.81
N ASP A 459 -16.69 29.30 -14.54
CA ASP A 459 -15.44 29.09 -15.28
C ASP A 459 -15.68 28.75 -16.77
N ALA A 460 -14.69 29.02 -17.63
CA ALA A 460 -14.76 28.65 -19.04
C ALA A 460 -14.77 27.12 -19.25
N ALA A 461 -14.00 26.38 -18.46
CA ALA A 461 -13.83 24.94 -18.57
C ALA A 461 -15.04 24.19 -17.94
N PRO A 462 -15.76 23.33 -18.70
CA PRO A 462 -16.94 22.61 -18.18
C PRO A 462 -16.64 21.73 -16.96
N ARG A 463 -15.42 21.19 -16.87
CA ARG A 463 -14.95 20.36 -15.75
C ARG A 463 -14.80 21.13 -14.44
N VAL A 464 -14.25 22.35 -14.50
CA VAL A 464 -14.15 23.26 -13.33
C VAL A 464 -15.55 23.63 -12.85
N ARG A 465 -16.45 23.98 -13.77
CA ARG A 465 -17.86 24.23 -13.43
C ARG A 465 -18.54 23.03 -12.78
N ARG A 466 -18.25 21.80 -13.25
CA ARG A 466 -18.81 20.55 -12.69
C ARG A 466 -18.37 20.36 -11.24
N ALA A 467 -17.06 20.37 -10.97
CA ALA A 467 -16.53 20.22 -9.62
C ALA A 467 -17.04 21.31 -8.66
N ALA A 468 -17.14 22.57 -9.14
CA ALA A 468 -17.58 23.70 -8.34
C ALA A 468 -19.03 23.61 -7.83
N ILE A 469 -19.89 22.84 -8.49
CA ILE A 469 -21.29 22.66 -8.05
C ILE A 469 -21.36 21.95 -6.69
N ALA A 470 -20.52 20.94 -6.44
CA ALA A 470 -20.52 20.22 -5.17
C ALA A 470 -20.09 21.12 -3.99
N ALA A 471 -19.15 22.04 -4.23
CA ALA A 471 -18.68 23.03 -3.26
C ALA A 471 -19.63 24.25 -3.07
N ALA A 472 -20.57 24.48 -3.99
CA ALA A 472 -21.48 25.62 -3.93
C ALA A 472 -22.50 25.51 -2.78
N ALA A 473 -23.11 26.63 -2.41
CA ALA A 473 -24.18 26.68 -1.41
C ALA A 473 -25.36 25.74 -1.79
N PRO A 474 -25.98 25.00 -0.85
CA PRO A 474 -26.99 23.98 -1.17
C PRO A 474 -28.17 24.49 -2.02
N ALA A 475 -28.57 25.75 -1.82
CA ALA A 475 -29.64 26.41 -2.56
C ALA A 475 -29.29 26.71 -4.04
N ASP A 476 -28.00 26.82 -4.37
CA ASP A 476 -27.53 27.11 -5.73
C ASP A 476 -27.17 25.84 -6.52
N GLN A 477 -26.85 24.73 -5.85
CA GLN A 477 -26.38 23.50 -6.50
C GLN A 477 -27.35 23.01 -7.58
N GLU A 478 -28.67 23.04 -7.32
CA GLU A 478 -29.68 22.58 -8.28
C GLU A 478 -29.72 23.47 -9.54
N ARG A 479 -29.74 24.79 -9.35
CA ARG A 479 -29.75 25.78 -10.44
C ARG A 479 -28.50 25.66 -11.32
N LEU A 480 -27.33 25.51 -10.69
CA LEU A 480 -26.05 25.39 -11.37
C LEU A 480 -25.91 24.03 -12.10
N ALA A 481 -26.34 22.93 -11.47
CA ALA A 481 -26.38 21.60 -12.09
C ALA A 481 -27.29 21.57 -13.31
N THR A 482 -28.51 22.12 -13.22
CA THR A 482 -29.45 22.16 -14.34
C THR A 482 -28.89 23.00 -15.50
N ALA A 483 -28.38 24.21 -15.23
CA ALA A 483 -27.79 25.06 -16.26
C ALA A 483 -26.55 24.42 -16.94
N LEU A 484 -25.72 23.71 -16.18
CA LEU A 484 -24.57 23.01 -16.75
C LEU A 484 -24.99 21.79 -17.56
N ALA A 485 -25.95 21.00 -17.08
CA ALA A 485 -26.48 19.83 -17.78
C ALA A 485 -27.18 20.20 -19.10
N GLU A 486 -27.91 21.33 -19.15
CA GLU A 486 -28.45 21.88 -20.39
C GLU A 486 -27.35 22.29 -21.38
N ALA A 487 -26.29 22.94 -20.89
CA ALA A 487 -25.18 23.42 -21.72
C ALA A 487 -24.29 22.29 -22.27
N THR A 488 -24.06 21.21 -21.50
CA THR A 488 -23.23 20.06 -21.91
C THR A 488 -24.02 18.90 -22.51
N LYS A 489 -25.34 18.87 -22.32
CA LYS A 489 -26.22 17.73 -22.60
C LYS A 489 -25.85 16.47 -21.81
N THR A 490 -25.29 16.63 -20.61
CA THR A 490 -24.89 15.53 -19.72
C THR A 490 -25.60 15.67 -18.38
N PRO A 491 -26.37 14.67 -17.92
CA PRO A 491 -26.88 14.64 -16.55
C PRO A 491 -25.72 14.70 -15.54
N LEU A 492 -25.91 15.38 -14.40
CA LEU A 492 -24.89 15.55 -13.37
C LEU A 492 -25.30 14.95 -12.02
N ASP A 493 -26.50 14.38 -11.92
CA ASP A 493 -27.07 13.92 -10.65
C ASP A 493 -26.29 12.73 -10.06
N ALA A 494 -25.74 11.87 -10.92
CA ALA A 494 -24.84 10.78 -10.50
C ALA A 494 -23.48 11.31 -9.99
N ASP A 495 -22.82 12.18 -10.76
CA ASP A 495 -21.53 12.80 -10.40
C ASP A 495 -21.59 13.55 -9.06
N LEU A 496 -22.76 14.11 -8.73
CA LEU A 496 -22.99 14.89 -7.50
C LEU A 496 -23.55 14.05 -6.33
N ALA A 497 -23.96 12.80 -6.55
CA ALA A 497 -24.70 12.01 -5.56
C ALA A 497 -23.95 11.82 -4.24
N ALA A 498 -22.64 11.58 -4.31
CA ALA A 498 -21.79 11.31 -3.14
C ALA A 498 -21.39 12.57 -2.34
N THR A 499 -21.52 13.78 -2.93
CA THR A 499 -20.96 15.03 -2.36
C THR A 499 -21.96 16.18 -2.24
N THR A 500 -23.16 16.06 -2.82
CA THR A 500 -24.14 17.16 -2.85
C THR A 500 -24.65 17.55 -1.46
N ARG A 501 -24.70 18.87 -1.23
CA ARG A 501 -25.43 19.58 -0.15
C ARG A 501 -26.96 19.50 -0.27
N SER A 502 -27.50 19.17 -1.46
CA SER A 502 -28.88 19.49 -1.84
C SER A 502 -29.82 18.29 -1.80
N VAL A 503 -30.80 18.35 -0.90
CA VAL A 503 -31.89 17.36 -0.77
C VAL A 503 -32.73 17.25 -2.06
N ALA A 504 -32.82 18.32 -2.86
CA ALA A 504 -33.51 18.29 -4.14
C ALA A 504 -32.74 17.46 -5.18
N LEU A 505 -31.41 17.65 -5.28
CA LEU A 505 -30.55 16.84 -6.14
C LEU A 505 -30.53 15.37 -5.71
N MET A 506 -30.38 15.08 -4.41
CA MET A 506 -30.46 13.72 -3.87
C MET A 506 -31.78 13.03 -4.24
N ARG A 507 -32.90 13.77 -4.21
CA ARG A 507 -34.22 13.24 -4.58
C ARG A 507 -34.33 12.97 -6.09
N ARG A 508 -33.89 13.91 -6.92
CA ARG A 508 -33.90 13.78 -8.39
C ARG A 508 -33.06 12.59 -8.84
N TYR A 509 -31.88 12.42 -8.25
CA TYR A 509 -31.03 11.25 -8.41
C TYR A 509 -31.76 9.95 -8.01
N ALA A 510 -32.36 9.91 -6.82
CA ALA A 510 -33.14 8.76 -6.32
C ALA A 510 -34.39 8.40 -7.14
N GLU A 511 -34.88 9.30 -7.99
CA GLU A 511 -36.03 9.08 -8.89
C GLU A 511 -35.59 8.64 -10.29
N GLY A 512 -34.37 8.99 -10.73
CA GLY A 512 -33.84 8.70 -12.06
C GLY A 512 -32.87 7.52 -12.18
N HIS A 513 -32.26 7.07 -11.06
CA HIS A 513 -31.11 6.17 -11.08
C HIS A 513 -31.34 4.87 -10.30
N LYS A 514 -30.85 3.73 -10.82
CA LYS A 514 -31.05 2.39 -10.22
C LYS A 514 -30.09 2.11 -9.06
N ASP A 515 -28.89 2.65 -9.17
CA ASP A 515 -27.76 2.64 -8.22
C ASP A 515 -27.92 3.67 -7.08
N ALA A 516 -29.01 4.44 -7.07
CA ALA A 516 -29.13 5.61 -6.21
C ALA A 516 -29.12 5.30 -4.70
N ALA A 517 -29.55 4.11 -4.27
CA ALA A 517 -29.56 3.74 -2.86
C ALA A 517 -28.14 3.66 -2.27
N GLU A 518 -27.22 3.04 -3.01
CA GLU A 518 -25.83 2.82 -2.62
C GLU A 518 -25.03 4.13 -2.66
N ASN A 519 -25.12 4.86 -3.77
CA ASN A 519 -24.38 6.12 -3.94
C ASN A 519 -24.89 7.25 -3.04
N LEU A 520 -26.14 7.20 -2.55
CA LEU A 520 -26.61 8.10 -1.50
C LEU A 520 -26.17 7.66 -0.10
N ALA A 521 -26.06 6.35 0.19
CA ALA A 521 -25.57 5.85 1.48
C ALA A 521 -24.13 6.31 1.77
N LYS A 522 -23.28 6.31 0.72
CA LYS A 522 -21.90 6.83 0.71
C LYS A 522 -21.79 8.32 1.05
N ASN A 523 -22.84 9.13 0.87
CA ASN A 523 -22.79 10.57 1.06
C ASN A 523 -22.77 10.94 2.57
N PRO A 524 -21.68 11.54 3.11
CA PRO A 524 -21.60 11.87 4.54
C PRO A 524 -22.60 12.95 4.98
N ALA A 525 -23.16 13.72 4.05
CA ALA A 525 -24.19 14.73 4.28
C ALA A 525 -25.63 14.22 4.05
N LEU A 526 -25.84 12.91 3.86
CA LEU A 526 -27.17 12.31 3.70
C LEU A 526 -28.04 12.56 4.96
N PRO A 527 -29.13 13.35 4.90
CA PRO A 527 -29.87 13.75 6.09
C PRO A 527 -30.57 12.56 6.78
N PRO A 528 -30.78 12.59 8.11
CA PRO A 528 -31.45 11.53 8.87
C PRO A 528 -32.83 11.12 8.33
N SER A 529 -33.56 12.06 7.69
CA SER A 529 -34.85 11.79 7.04
C SER A 529 -34.74 10.92 5.78
N LEU A 530 -33.63 11.00 5.04
CA LEU A 530 -33.37 10.15 3.88
C LEU A 530 -32.73 8.83 4.29
N GLN A 531 -31.81 8.81 5.26
CA GLN A 531 -31.27 7.58 5.84
C GLN A 531 -32.40 6.63 6.30
N ARG A 532 -33.35 7.14 7.10
CA ARG A 532 -34.53 6.37 7.53
C ARG A 532 -35.38 5.84 6.37
N ARG A 533 -35.43 6.54 5.23
CA ARG A 533 -36.17 6.08 4.03
C ARG A 533 -35.41 5.01 3.23
N LEU A 534 -34.08 4.96 3.30
CA LEU A 534 -33.29 3.85 2.76
C LEU A 534 -33.48 2.61 3.63
N VAL A 535 -33.31 2.73 4.95
CA VAL A 535 -33.46 1.61 5.88
C VAL A 535 -34.90 1.05 5.92
N ALA A 536 -35.92 1.91 5.81
CA ALA A 536 -37.32 1.46 5.71
C ALA A 536 -37.68 0.77 4.37
N ARG A 537 -36.73 0.61 3.44
CA ARG A 537 -36.89 -0.14 2.18
C ARG A 537 -36.13 -1.47 2.18
N LEU A 538 -35.43 -1.81 3.26
CA LEU A 538 -34.74 -3.10 3.36
C LEU A 538 -35.72 -4.26 3.18
N PRO A 539 -35.34 -5.32 2.46
CA PRO A 539 -36.14 -6.54 2.38
C PRO A 539 -36.18 -7.22 3.75
N SER A 540 -37.24 -7.97 4.05
CA SER A 540 -37.21 -8.87 5.21
C SER A 540 -36.22 -10.01 4.95
N ALA A 541 -35.46 -10.41 5.96
CA ALA A 541 -34.34 -11.35 5.77
C ALA A 541 -34.76 -12.74 5.22
N GLY A 542 -36.05 -13.11 5.39
CA GLY A 542 -36.65 -14.34 4.89
C GLY A 542 -37.25 -14.27 3.47
N ALA A 543 -37.09 -13.17 2.73
CA ALA A 543 -37.51 -13.11 1.33
C ALA A 543 -36.78 -14.18 0.49
N PRO A 544 -37.44 -14.84 -0.49
CA PRO A 544 -36.82 -15.90 -1.26
C PRO A 544 -35.69 -15.37 -2.16
N ARG A 545 -34.45 -15.46 -1.65
CA ARG A 545 -33.24 -15.33 -2.45
C ARG A 545 -33.28 -16.40 -3.56
N PRO A 546 -32.99 -16.07 -4.83
CA PRO A 546 -33.20 -16.98 -5.95
C PRO A 546 -32.44 -18.30 -5.75
N ARG A 547 -33.12 -19.43 -5.96
CA ARG A 547 -32.48 -20.76 -5.95
C ARG A 547 -31.77 -20.98 -7.28
N PHE A 548 -30.45 -20.90 -7.26
CA PHE A 548 -29.60 -21.09 -8.42
C PHE A 548 -29.47 -22.56 -8.84
N SER A 549 -29.34 -22.78 -10.15
CA SER A 549 -28.89 -24.06 -10.71
C SER A 549 -27.90 -23.82 -11.85
N VAL A 550 -26.62 -24.07 -11.56
CA VAL A 550 -25.51 -24.37 -12.48
C VAL A 550 -25.14 -23.29 -13.51
N LEU A 551 -24.30 -22.33 -13.07
CA LEU A 551 -23.06 -21.83 -13.72
C LEU A 551 -22.06 -21.52 -12.56
N SER A 552 -20.72 -21.57 -12.62
CA SER A 552 -19.72 -21.79 -13.69
C SER A 552 -19.00 -20.58 -14.33
N ASP A 553 -18.86 -19.46 -13.61
CA ASP A 553 -17.92 -18.36 -13.89
C ASP A 553 -17.64 -17.56 -12.59
N PRO A 554 -16.38 -17.26 -12.20
CA PRO A 554 -16.07 -16.46 -11.01
C PRO A 554 -16.51 -14.98 -11.05
N GLU A 555 -16.57 -14.35 -12.23
CA GLU A 555 -16.93 -12.92 -12.31
C GLU A 555 -18.42 -12.65 -12.07
N ASP A 556 -19.28 -13.65 -12.29
CA ASP A 556 -20.71 -13.56 -11.97
C ASP A 556 -21.02 -13.79 -10.48
N ILE A 557 -20.08 -14.38 -9.72
CA ILE A 557 -20.22 -14.58 -8.26
C ILE A 557 -20.24 -13.23 -7.54
N VAL A 558 -19.39 -12.28 -7.97
CA VAL A 558 -19.30 -10.93 -7.38
C VAL A 558 -20.50 -10.03 -7.77
N LYS A 559 -21.17 -10.31 -8.90
CA LYS A 559 -22.20 -9.41 -9.47
C LYS A 559 -23.64 -9.66 -8.98
N GLN A 560 -23.92 -10.70 -8.20
CA GLN A 560 -25.30 -11.07 -7.81
C GLN A 560 -25.55 -11.28 -6.30
N MET A 561 -24.55 -11.08 -5.43
CA MET A 561 -24.71 -11.23 -3.97
C MET A 561 -25.06 -9.89 -3.30
N ASP A 562 -26.31 -9.77 -2.85
CA ASP A 562 -26.83 -8.83 -1.83
C ASP A 562 -26.72 -7.29 -2.08
N THR A 563 -27.42 -6.78 -3.11
CA THR A 563 -27.49 -5.33 -3.44
C THR A 563 -28.04 -4.40 -2.34
N TRP A 564 -28.64 -4.91 -1.27
CA TRP A 564 -29.06 -4.11 -0.12
C TRP A 564 -28.09 -4.19 1.06
N ASP A 565 -27.32 -5.28 1.19
CA ASP A 565 -26.36 -5.41 2.29
C ASP A 565 -25.18 -4.46 2.06
N ALA A 566 -24.79 -4.20 0.80
CA ALA A 566 -23.85 -3.12 0.45
C ALA A 566 -24.38 -1.72 0.81
N VAL A 567 -25.68 -1.43 0.59
CA VAL A 567 -26.30 -0.15 1.01
C VAL A 567 -26.29 -0.02 2.54
N VAL A 568 -26.47 -1.12 3.25
CA VAL A 568 -26.40 -1.16 4.72
C VAL A 568 -24.96 -1.02 5.21
N GLU A 569 -23.98 -1.66 4.57
CA GLU A 569 -22.54 -1.55 4.88
C GLU A 569 -22.09 -0.08 4.73
N GLU A 570 -22.47 0.60 3.65
CA GLU A 570 -22.19 2.03 3.45
C GLU A 570 -22.90 2.93 4.50
N LEU A 571 -24.16 2.65 4.84
CA LEU A 571 -24.84 3.36 5.94
C LEU A 571 -24.24 3.06 7.32
N THR A 572 -23.61 1.90 7.51
CA THR A 572 -22.93 1.49 8.75
C THR A 572 -21.58 2.17 8.87
N ASN A 573 -20.84 2.28 7.77
CA ASN A 573 -19.59 3.03 7.66
C ASN A 573 -19.78 4.56 7.71
N ASN A 574 -20.98 5.07 7.41
CA ASN A 574 -21.27 6.49 7.44
C ASN A 574 -21.13 7.05 8.88
N PRO A 575 -20.17 7.95 9.16
CA PRO A 575 -19.93 8.47 10.51
C PRO A 575 -21.08 9.35 11.01
N ASN A 576 -21.95 9.82 10.10
CA ASN A 576 -23.11 10.67 10.39
C ASN A 576 -24.43 9.87 10.34
N ALA A 577 -24.38 8.53 10.41
CA ALA A 577 -25.56 7.70 10.58
C ALA A 577 -26.33 8.07 11.85
N ALA A 578 -27.61 8.38 11.71
CA ALA A 578 -28.47 8.74 12.84
C ALA A 578 -28.72 7.53 13.76
N PRO A 579 -28.88 7.70 15.08
CA PRO A 579 -29.08 6.56 16.00
C PRO A 579 -30.27 5.65 15.64
N ALA A 580 -31.34 6.20 15.04
CA ALA A 580 -32.48 5.44 14.55
C ALA A 580 -32.18 4.62 13.27
N THR A 581 -31.22 5.08 12.45
CA THR A 581 -30.67 4.32 11.31
C THR A 581 -29.90 3.12 11.83
N VAL A 582 -28.93 3.36 12.73
CA VAL A 582 -28.07 2.30 13.31
C VAL A 582 -28.90 1.25 14.07
N ALA A 583 -29.90 1.66 14.84
CA ALA A 583 -30.80 0.72 15.53
C ALA A 583 -31.61 -0.19 14.58
N ALA A 584 -32.05 0.34 13.44
CA ALA A 584 -32.78 -0.44 12.44
C ALA A 584 -31.86 -1.35 11.60
N ILE A 585 -30.59 -0.95 11.42
CA ILE A 585 -29.53 -1.84 10.88
C ILE A 585 -29.27 -3.01 11.84
N ALA A 586 -29.26 -2.77 13.16
CA ALA A 586 -29.10 -3.84 14.16
C ALA A 586 -30.26 -4.85 14.13
N GLU A 587 -31.52 -4.40 14.01
CA GLU A 587 -32.65 -5.32 13.84
C GLU A 587 -32.57 -6.10 12.51
N TYR A 588 -32.08 -5.49 11.43
CA TYR A 588 -31.84 -6.20 10.16
C TYR A 588 -30.73 -7.26 10.27
N CYS A 589 -29.62 -6.96 10.96
CA CYS A 589 -28.57 -7.94 11.29
C CYS A 589 -29.12 -9.14 12.09
N LYS A 590 -30.00 -8.86 13.06
CA LYS A 590 -30.72 -9.87 13.84
C LYS A 590 -31.69 -10.71 13.00
N GLU A 591 -32.47 -10.10 12.11
CA GLU A 591 -33.33 -10.86 11.18
C GLU A 591 -32.50 -11.76 10.25
N ALA A 592 -31.32 -11.28 9.82
CA ALA A 592 -30.36 -12.07 9.04
C ALA A 592 -29.65 -13.16 9.87
N ASP A 593 -29.79 -13.13 11.21
CA ASP A 593 -29.11 -13.99 12.18
C ASP A 593 -27.58 -13.97 11.97
N GLY A 594 -27.04 -12.74 11.94
CA GLY A 594 -25.60 -12.45 11.96
C GLY A 594 -24.88 -12.65 10.63
N ARG A 595 -25.38 -13.52 9.74
CA ARG A 595 -24.71 -13.96 8.51
C ARG A 595 -24.44 -12.90 7.43
N ALA A 596 -24.78 -11.64 7.66
CA ALA A 596 -24.54 -10.55 6.71
C ALA A 596 -23.26 -9.80 7.08
N ARG A 597 -22.39 -9.53 6.10
CA ARG A 597 -21.03 -8.99 6.31
C ARG A 597 -20.98 -7.72 7.17
N PHE A 598 -21.95 -6.81 6.99
CA PHE A 598 -22.03 -5.55 7.73
C PHE A 598 -22.25 -5.73 9.24
N CYS A 599 -22.64 -6.93 9.71
CA CYS A 599 -22.87 -7.19 11.14
C CYS A 599 -21.60 -6.99 11.98
N ASN A 600 -20.41 -7.37 11.48
CA ASN A 600 -19.14 -7.09 12.18
C ASN A 600 -18.84 -5.59 12.14
N THR A 601 -18.97 -4.95 10.98
CA THR A 601 -18.81 -3.50 10.78
C THR A 601 -19.73 -2.65 11.67
N LEU A 602 -20.89 -3.19 12.05
CA LEU A 602 -21.80 -2.56 12.99
C LEU A 602 -21.24 -2.56 14.42
N LEU A 603 -20.53 -3.62 14.82
CA LEU A 603 -19.91 -3.77 16.14
C LEU A 603 -18.67 -2.88 16.31
N ASP A 604 -17.93 -2.61 15.23
CA ASP A 604 -16.81 -1.64 15.19
C ASP A 604 -17.21 -0.21 15.58
N ARG A 605 -18.51 0.12 15.61
CA ARG A 605 -18.99 1.47 15.93
C ARG A 605 -18.87 1.80 17.42
N HIS A 606 -18.08 2.83 17.74
CA HIS A 606 -17.97 3.34 19.11
C HIS A 606 -19.20 4.11 19.64
N ASP A 607 -20.23 4.36 18.83
CA ASP A 607 -21.42 5.15 19.19
C ASP A 607 -22.70 4.33 19.42
N LEU A 608 -22.58 3.01 19.56
CA LEU A 608 -23.70 2.10 19.79
C LEU A 608 -24.45 2.39 21.10
N ALA A 609 -25.78 2.44 21.01
CA ALA A 609 -26.67 2.59 22.16
C ALA A 609 -26.85 1.24 22.89
N PRO A 610 -27.03 1.21 24.23
CA PRO A 610 -27.09 -0.05 24.99
C PRO A 610 -28.20 -1.04 24.58
N ALA A 611 -29.28 -0.53 23.96
CA ALA A 611 -30.35 -1.37 23.42
C ALA A 611 -29.90 -2.19 22.19
N ILE A 612 -28.90 -1.70 21.42
CA ILE A 612 -28.37 -2.44 20.27
C ILE A 612 -27.61 -3.69 20.75
N PHE A 613 -26.89 -3.62 21.87
CA PHE A 613 -26.25 -4.80 22.46
C PHE A 613 -27.28 -5.87 22.85
N ASP A 614 -28.47 -5.48 23.31
CA ASP A 614 -29.58 -6.42 23.58
C ASP A 614 -30.21 -6.98 22.30
N THR A 615 -30.34 -6.15 21.25
CA THR A 615 -30.79 -6.60 19.93
C THR A 615 -29.84 -7.65 19.35
N LEU A 616 -28.53 -7.43 19.46
CA LEU A 616 -27.49 -8.31 18.93
C LEU A 616 -27.11 -9.50 19.86
N ALA A 617 -27.64 -9.54 21.10
CA ALA A 617 -27.28 -10.56 22.08
C ALA A 617 -27.75 -11.96 21.66
N GLY A 618 -26.77 -12.82 21.31
CA GLY A 618 -27.02 -14.25 21.01
C GLY A 618 -27.39 -14.56 19.56
N ILE A 619 -26.99 -13.69 18.63
CA ILE A 619 -27.05 -13.90 17.18
C ILE A 619 -25.71 -14.43 16.67
N GLY A 620 -25.75 -15.27 15.64
CA GLY A 620 -24.57 -15.83 14.99
C GLY A 620 -23.85 -16.95 15.77
N ASP A 621 -22.86 -17.55 15.11
CA ASP A 621 -21.88 -18.47 15.69
C ASP A 621 -20.44 -17.95 15.46
N GLY A 622 -19.47 -18.56 16.16
CA GLY A 622 -18.06 -18.18 16.07
C GLY A 622 -17.79 -16.69 16.29
N ASP A 623 -17.00 -16.11 15.39
CA ASP A 623 -16.41 -14.76 15.44
C ASP A 623 -17.39 -13.65 15.85
N LEU A 624 -18.61 -13.62 15.28
CA LEU A 624 -19.63 -12.60 15.58
C LEU A 624 -20.06 -12.55 17.05
N ARG A 625 -20.07 -13.70 17.72
CA ARG A 625 -20.43 -13.81 19.13
C ARG A 625 -19.33 -13.25 20.03
N ASP A 626 -18.09 -13.38 19.59
CA ASP A 626 -16.89 -12.97 20.30
C ASP A 626 -16.62 -11.47 20.06
N ASP A 627 -16.78 -10.99 18.82
CA ASP A 627 -16.81 -9.56 18.46
C ASP A 627 -17.85 -8.79 19.29
N TRP A 628 -19.07 -9.35 19.45
CA TRP A 628 -20.09 -8.76 20.32
C TRP A 628 -19.63 -8.66 21.77
N ALA A 629 -18.94 -9.69 22.28
CA ALA A 629 -18.48 -9.72 23.65
C ALA A 629 -17.37 -8.69 23.89
N LEU A 630 -16.37 -8.63 23.00
CA LEU A 630 -15.30 -7.64 23.03
C LEU A 630 -15.85 -6.21 22.96
N THR A 631 -16.79 -5.96 22.04
CA THR A 631 -17.49 -4.66 21.88
C THR A 631 -18.21 -4.25 23.15
N VAL A 632 -18.97 -5.15 23.79
CA VAL A 632 -19.73 -4.84 25.01
C VAL A 632 -18.82 -4.59 26.23
N ILE A 633 -17.65 -5.23 26.29
CA ILE A 633 -16.67 -5.00 27.36
C ILE A 633 -16.05 -3.60 27.27
N GLY A 634 -15.72 -3.14 26.05
CA GLY A 634 -15.19 -1.79 25.79
C GLY A 634 -16.23 -0.69 25.70
N ALA A 635 -17.52 -1.01 25.62
CA ALA A 635 -18.57 -0.02 25.37
C ALA A 635 -18.88 0.85 26.61
N PRO A 636 -18.76 2.20 26.52
CA PRO A 636 -18.87 3.06 27.70
C PRO A 636 -20.26 3.03 28.34
N TYR A 637 -21.33 2.84 27.56
CA TYR A 637 -22.70 2.85 28.10
C TYR A 637 -23.27 1.44 28.39
N ALA A 638 -22.45 0.38 28.28
CA ALA A 638 -22.90 -0.98 28.56
C ALA A 638 -23.38 -1.15 30.01
N GLN A 639 -24.54 -1.78 30.17
CA GLN A 639 -25.12 -2.05 31.48
C GLN A 639 -24.35 -3.18 32.19
N ARG A 640 -24.27 -3.15 33.52
CA ARG A 640 -23.60 -4.20 34.33
C ARG A 640 -23.95 -5.63 33.94
N ARG A 641 -25.22 -5.92 33.61
CA ARG A 641 -25.65 -7.24 33.15
C ARG A 641 -25.02 -7.65 31.82
N GLN A 642 -24.90 -6.71 30.87
CA GLN A 642 -24.34 -6.91 29.54
C GLN A 642 -22.83 -7.13 29.65
N VAL A 643 -22.14 -6.29 30.42
CA VAL A 643 -20.70 -6.44 30.71
C VAL A 643 -20.41 -7.78 31.41
N VAL A 644 -21.21 -8.18 32.41
CA VAL A 644 -21.03 -9.48 33.08
C VAL A 644 -21.25 -10.66 32.12
N GLU A 645 -22.24 -10.59 31.24
CA GLU A 645 -22.51 -11.62 30.25
C GLU A 645 -21.40 -11.71 29.19
N ALA A 646 -20.98 -10.58 28.63
CA ALA A 646 -19.90 -10.48 27.65
C ALA A 646 -18.55 -10.93 28.22
N PHE A 647 -18.17 -10.43 29.40
CA PHE A 647 -16.90 -10.76 30.04
C PHE A 647 -16.76 -12.25 30.37
N VAL A 648 -17.85 -12.91 30.79
CA VAL A 648 -17.87 -14.36 31.02
C VAL A 648 -17.80 -15.16 29.71
N ARG A 649 -18.30 -14.62 28.59
CA ARG A 649 -18.24 -15.29 27.28
C ARG A 649 -16.84 -15.18 26.64
N TRP A 650 -16.20 -14.02 26.72
CA TRP A 650 -14.90 -13.74 26.10
C TRP A 650 -13.71 -14.34 26.87
N HIS A 651 -13.81 -14.43 28.19
CA HIS A 651 -12.73 -14.90 29.07
C HIS A 651 -13.06 -16.24 29.74
N ASP A 652 -13.53 -17.23 28.99
CA ASP A 652 -13.76 -18.57 29.53
C ASP A 652 -12.41 -19.19 29.98
N ASP A 653 -12.42 -19.91 31.10
CA ASP A 653 -11.24 -20.48 31.79
C ASP A 653 -10.08 -19.52 32.19
N GLU A 654 -10.25 -18.19 32.14
CA GLU A 654 -9.19 -17.22 32.54
C GLU A 654 -9.01 -17.05 34.07
N PRO A 655 -7.77 -16.96 34.61
CA PRO A 655 -7.52 -16.90 36.06
C PRO A 655 -8.11 -15.69 36.79
N PHE A 656 -8.32 -14.57 36.10
CA PHE A 656 -8.90 -13.35 36.68
C PHE A 656 -10.45 -13.37 36.71
N LEU A 657 -11.08 -14.38 36.09
CA LEU A 657 -12.54 -14.49 36.05
C LEU A 657 -13.15 -14.66 37.44
N ASP A 658 -12.46 -15.31 38.37
CA ASP A 658 -12.89 -15.41 39.78
C ASP A 658 -12.82 -14.06 40.51
N ALA A 659 -11.82 -13.23 40.22
CA ALA A 659 -11.72 -11.87 40.74
C ALA A 659 -12.87 -11.00 40.21
N PHE A 660 -13.20 -11.12 38.92
CA PHE A 660 -14.37 -10.46 38.31
C PHE A 660 -15.69 -10.94 38.94
N LYS A 661 -15.92 -12.26 39.05
CA LYS A 661 -17.10 -12.86 39.69
C LYS A 661 -17.20 -12.49 41.18
N ALA A 662 -16.09 -12.24 41.87
CA ALA A 662 -16.08 -11.75 43.25
C ALA A 662 -16.42 -10.25 43.34
N ALA A 663 -15.88 -9.42 42.44
CA ALA A 663 -16.23 -8.00 42.33
C ALA A 663 -17.71 -7.80 41.98
N ALA A 664 -18.25 -8.61 41.06
CA ALA A 664 -19.65 -8.57 40.62
C ALA A 664 -20.68 -8.82 41.75
N LYS A 665 -20.26 -9.36 42.90
CA LYS A 665 -21.12 -9.55 44.10
C LYS A 665 -21.15 -8.32 45.02
N ARG A 666 -20.39 -7.26 44.74
CA ARG A 666 -20.34 -6.05 45.57
C ARG A 666 -21.40 -5.02 45.16
N GLY A 667 -22.11 -4.53 46.17
CA GLY A 667 -22.80 -3.24 46.22
C GLY A 667 -23.61 -2.81 45.00
N ASP A 668 -23.72 -1.50 44.84
CA ASP A 668 -24.19 -0.84 43.63
C ASP A 668 -23.10 -0.81 42.55
N ASP A 669 -23.41 -0.23 41.40
CA ASP A 669 -22.51 -0.23 40.24
C ASP A 669 -21.25 0.62 40.47
N ALA A 670 -21.36 1.69 41.28
CA ALA A 670 -20.20 2.50 41.67
C ALA A 670 -19.23 1.70 42.55
N ALA A 671 -19.72 0.93 43.52
CA ALA A 671 -18.90 0.05 44.34
C ALA A 671 -18.29 -1.11 43.53
N TRP A 672 -19.01 -1.65 42.54
CA TRP A 672 -18.53 -2.68 41.63
C TRP A 672 -17.39 -2.16 40.73
N LEU A 673 -17.60 -1.04 40.03
CA LEU A 673 -16.60 -0.44 39.12
C LEU A 673 -15.35 0.04 39.89
N THR A 674 -15.52 0.55 41.11
CA THR A 674 -14.38 0.88 41.98
C THR A 674 -13.56 -0.36 42.34
N ALA A 675 -14.21 -1.49 42.65
CA ALA A 675 -13.51 -2.74 42.97
C ALA A 675 -12.78 -3.33 41.75
N LEU A 676 -13.32 -3.15 40.54
CA LEU A 676 -12.64 -3.51 39.29
C LEU A 676 -11.41 -2.61 39.03
N ALA A 677 -11.53 -1.30 39.22
CA ALA A 677 -10.45 -0.32 39.10
C ALA A 677 -9.30 -0.49 40.13
N GLU A 678 -9.56 -1.19 41.25
CA GLU A 678 -8.57 -1.52 42.28
C GLU A 678 -7.92 -2.91 42.07
N SER A 679 -8.28 -3.62 41.01
CA SER A 679 -7.74 -4.94 40.69
C SER A 679 -6.26 -4.94 40.31
N THR A 680 -5.54 -5.99 40.71
CA THR A 680 -4.19 -6.27 40.21
C THR A 680 -4.18 -6.62 38.71
N HIS A 681 -5.29 -7.14 38.17
CA HIS A 681 -5.42 -7.51 36.77
C HIS A 681 -5.82 -6.30 35.91
N GLU A 682 -5.05 -6.08 34.85
CA GLU A 682 -5.17 -4.96 33.92
C GLU A 682 -6.52 -4.90 33.21
N ALA A 683 -6.95 -5.99 32.57
CA ALA A 683 -8.25 -6.09 31.90
C ALA A 683 -9.42 -5.67 32.81
N LEU A 684 -9.36 -5.96 34.13
CA LEU A 684 -10.40 -5.54 35.07
C LEU A 684 -10.38 -4.03 35.34
N ARG A 685 -9.20 -3.40 35.38
CA ARG A 685 -9.08 -1.95 35.47
C ARG A 685 -9.51 -1.26 34.18
N GLU A 686 -9.29 -1.90 33.03
CA GLU A 686 -9.73 -1.42 31.71
C GLU A 686 -11.27 -1.42 31.57
N VAL A 687 -11.94 -2.51 31.95
CA VAL A 687 -13.42 -2.56 32.01
C VAL A 687 -13.99 -1.42 32.85
N ALA A 688 -13.35 -1.11 33.98
CA ALA A 688 -13.73 0.03 34.81
C ALA A 688 -13.40 1.39 34.14
N ALA A 689 -12.30 1.49 33.40
CA ALA A 689 -11.89 2.69 32.70
C ALA A 689 -12.83 3.05 31.53
N HIS A 690 -13.34 2.05 30.80
CA HIS A 690 -14.31 2.26 29.71
C HIS A 690 -15.69 2.70 30.22
N ASN A 691 -16.21 2.08 31.28
CA ASN A 691 -17.60 2.25 31.67
C ASN A 691 -17.94 3.68 32.17
N ALA A 692 -18.95 4.32 31.57
CA ALA A 692 -19.41 5.67 31.85
C ALA A 692 -20.02 5.83 33.25
N ALA A 693 -20.44 4.75 33.91
CA ALA A 693 -20.92 4.79 35.29
C ALA A 693 -19.77 4.82 36.33
N THR A 694 -18.51 4.71 35.89
CA THR A 694 -17.35 4.73 36.79
C THR A 694 -17.22 6.10 37.46
N PRO A 695 -17.04 6.15 38.80
CA PRO A 695 -16.98 7.42 39.52
C PRO A 695 -15.87 8.35 38.97
N PRO A 696 -16.14 9.65 38.77
CA PRO A 696 -15.17 10.57 38.14
C PRO A 696 -13.81 10.65 38.87
N ALA A 697 -13.81 10.49 40.20
CA ALA A 697 -12.57 10.44 41.00
C ALA A 697 -11.71 9.19 40.74
N VAL A 698 -12.34 8.06 40.36
CA VAL A 698 -11.66 6.83 39.96
C VAL A 698 -11.05 6.99 38.57
N LEU A 699 -11.78 7.59 37.62
CA LEU A 699 -11.26 7.88 36.27
C LEU A 699 -10.03 8.79 36.29
N VAL A 700 -10.02 9.83 37.14
CA VAL A 700 -8.85 10.71 37.32
C VAL A 700 -7.61 9.95 37.82
N LYS A 701 -7.80 8.87 38.61
CA LYS A 701 -6.73 7.97 39.05
C LYS A 701 -6.28 7.03 37.93
N LEU A 702 -7.22 6.40 37.21
CA LEU A 702 -6.95 5.44 36.11
C LEU A 702 -6.26 6.10 34.90
N ARG A 703 -6.46 7.40 34.67
CA ARG A 703 -5.68 8.16 33.69
C ARG A 703 -4.16 8.19 34.00
N GLY A 704 -3.75 7.81 35.21
CA GLY A 704 -2.36 7.62 35.61
C GLY A 704 -1.97 6.15 35.85
N ASP A 705 -2.73 5.19 35.31
CA ASP A 705 -2.40 3.76 35.43
C ASP A 705 -1.09 3.42 34.69
N ALA A 706 -0.46 2.31 35.07
CA ALA A 706 0.75 1.83 34.43
C ALA A 706 0.48 1.30 33.01
N ALA A 707 -0.72 0.75 32.78
CA ALA A 707 -1.18 0.22 31.50
C ALA A 707 -1.66 1.33 30.55
N ASP A 708 -1.23 1.28 29.30
CA ASP A 708 -1.56 2.27 28.26
C ASP A 708 -3.05 2.24 27.90
N ASP A 709 -3.63 1.04 27.73
CA ASP A 709 -5.05 0.87 27.37
C ASP A 709 -5.99 1.39 28.47
N VAL A 710 -5.63 1.17 29.73
CA VAL A 710 -6.36 1.73 30.89
C VAL A 710 -6.30 3.26 30.90
N ARG A 711 -5.16 3.87 30.53
CA ARG A 711 -5.04 5.33 30.40
C ARG A 711 -5.84 5.88 29.22
N PHE A 712 -5.86 5.17 28.08
CA PHE A 712 -6.67 5.51 26.91
C PHE A 712 -8.16 5.49 27.27
N ALA A 713 -8.67 4.36 27.76
CA ALA A 713 -10.05 4.17 28.16
C ALA A 713 -10.51 5.24 29.18
N ALA A 714 -9.72 5.50 30.22
CA ALA A 714 -10.02 6.51 31.22
C ALA A 714 -9.99 7.95 30.66
N SER A 715 -9.22 8.20 29.60
CA SER A 715 -9.15 9.49 28.90
C SER A 715 -10.34 9.70 27.96
N ALA A 716 -10.78 8.65 27.27
CA ALA A 716 -11.95 8.65 26.39
C ALA A 716 -13.29 8.66 27.16
N ASN A 717 -13.31 8.23 28.42
CA ASN A 717 -14.54 8.06 29.19
C ASN A 717 -15.37 9.36 29.31
N PRO A 718 -16.68 9.34 28.96
CA PRO A 718 -17.56 10.51 29.01
C PRO A 718 -17.69 11.15 30.40
N SER A 719 -17.50 10.39 31.48
CA SER A 719 -17.61 10.84 32.86
C SER A 719 -16.31 11.43 33.43
N LEU A 720 -15.24 11.51 32.63
CA LEU A 720 -14.00 12.18 33.03
C LEU A 720 -14.24 13.69 33.24
N PRO A 721 -13.84 14.30 34.38
CA PRO A 721 -14.06 15.73 34.63
C PRO A 721 -13.36 16.62 33.60
N ARG A 722 -14.03 17.70 33.17
CA ARG A 722 -13.51 18.68 32.21
C ARG A 722 -12.11 19.22 32.56
N GLU A 723 -11.82 19.46 33.83
CA GLU A 723 -10.49 19.92 34.27
C GLU A 723 -9.39 18.88 34.00
N ALA A 724 -9.73 17.58 34.06
CA ALA A 724 -8.81 16.50 33.74
C ALA A 724 -8.59 16.35 32.22
N ILE A 725 -9.63 16.59 31.41
CA ILE A 725 -9.57 16.66 29.95
C ILE A 725 -8.68 17.83 29.50
N GLU A 726 -8.91 19.04 30.02
CA GLU A 726 -8.17 20.25 29.62
C GLU A 726 -6.67 20.22 29.96
N LYS A 727 -6.25 19.34 30.87
CA LYS A 727 -4.85 19.10 31.26
C LYS A 727 -4.13 18.03 30.42
N ALA A 728 -4.82 17.37 29.48
CA ALA A 728 -4.30 16.20 28.76
C ALA A 728 -3.92 16.48 27.29
N ILE A 729 -3.45 17.69 26.99
CA ILE A 729 -3.13 18.14 25.60
C ILE A 729 -1.94 17.39 24.95
N ASP A 730 -1.14 16.66 25.74
CA ASP A 730 0.04 15.91 25.29
C ASP A 730 -0.27 14.46 24.89
N ALA A 731 -1.51 13.99 25.04
CA ALA A 731 -1.99 12.69 24.57
C ALA A 731 -3.20 12.87 23.62
N PRO A 732 -3.00 13.42 22.40
CA PRO A 732 -4.09 13.92 21.58
C PRO A 732 -5.09 12.85 21.16
N SER A 733 -4.62 11.71 20.65
CA SER A 733 -5.46 10.58 20.20
C SER A 733 -6.42 10.08 21.29
N TRP A 734 -5.94 9.97 22.53
CA TRP A 734 -6.73 9.45 23.66
C TRP A 734 -7.85 10.40 24.13
N VAL A 735 -7.62 11.70 24.00
CA VAL A 735 -8.56 12.73 24.49
C VAL A 735 -9.56 13.15 23.41
N LEU A 736 -9.20 13.04 22.13
CA LEU A 736 -10.13 13.29 21.01
C LEU A 736 -11.29 12.28 20.98
N ALA A 737 -11.08 11.06 21.46
CA ALA A 737 -12.13 10.06 21.66
C ALA A 737 -13.16 10.45 22.74
N ASN A 738 -12.86 11.43 23.62
CA ASN A 738 -13.78 11.82 24.68
C ASN A 738 -14.94 12.68 24.14
N PRO A 739 -16.21 12.25 24.24
CA PRO A 739 -17.33 12.98 23.65
C PRO A 739 -17.53 14.38 24.25
N ASN A 740 -17.01 14.63 25.48
CA ASN A 740 -17.11 15.90 26.20
C ASN A 740 -15.88 16.82 26.02
N VAL A 741 -14.94 16.48 25.13
CA VAL A 741 -13.78 17.35 24.82
C VAL A 741 -14.24 18.72 24.29
N PRO A 742 -13.78 19.88 24.83
CA PRO A 742 -14.21 21.18 24.33
C PRO A 742 -13.70 21.49 22.91
N ASP A 743 -14.52 22.10 22.04
CA ASP A 743 -14.12 22.49 20.66
C ASP A 743 -12.81 23.30 20.61
N ALA A 744 -12.61 24.21 21.57
CA ALA A 744 -11.39 25.02 21.67
C ALA A 744 -10.13 24.20 22.05
N LEU A 745 -10.30 22.99 22.60
CA LEU A 745 -9.23 22.03 22.80
C LEU A 745 -9.03 21.18 21.53
N VAL A 746 -10.10 20.67 20.92
CA VAL A 746 -10.05 19.92 19.65
C VAL A 746 -9.32 20.71 18.56
N ARG A 747 -9.63 22.01 18.40
CA ARG A 747 -8.95 22.88 17.42
C ARG A 747 -7.45 23.04 17.69
N ARG A 748 -7.04 23.20 18.96
CA ARG A 748 -5.62 23.26 19.33
C ARG A 748 -4.90 21.93 19.14
N MET A 749 -5.58 20.82 19.35
CA MET A 749 -5.05 19.47 19.10
C MET A 749 -4.90 19.19 17.61
N LEU A 750 -5.87 19.61 16.80
CA LEU A 750 -5.81 19.59 15.34
C LEU A 750 -4.66 20.46 14.81
N GLU A 751 -4.52 21.70 15.28
CA GLU A 751 -3.39 22.59 14.95
C GLU A 751 -2.03 21.95 15.28
N ARG A 752 -1.94 21.24 16.42
CA ARG A 752 -0.73 20.48 16.82
C ARG A 752 -0.51 19.25 15.95
N ALA A 753 -1.51 18.40 15.76
CA ALA A 753 -1.43 17.19 14.94
C ALA A 753 -1.03 17.51 13.49
N LEU A 754 -1.56 18.60 12.93
CA LEU A 754 -1.18 19.10 11.62
C LEU A 754 0.24 19.70 11.57
N ALA A 755 0.80 20.15 12.70
CA ALA A 755 2.19 20.60 12.78
C ALA A 755 3.17 19.42 12.94
N ASP A 756 2.74 18.39 13.67
CA ASP A 756 3.49 17.16 13.96
C ASP A 756 3.35 16.08 12.85
N ASP A 757 2.50 16.32 11.84
CA ASP A 757 2.10 15.40 10.75
C ASP A 757 1.44 14.09 11.23
N ASP A 758 0.80 14.13 12.41
CA ASP A 758 -0.05 13.07 12.93
C ASP A 758 -1.40 13.10 12.20
N THR A 759 -1.41 12.50 11.00
CA THR A 759 -2.60 12.40 10.14
C THR A 759 -3.76 11.69 10.82
N LEU A 760 -3.49 10.72 11.69
CA LEU A 760 -4.50 9.97 12.44
C LEU A 760 -5.18 10.85 13.51
N ALA A 761 -4.41 11.60 14.30
CA ALA A 761 -4.99 12.55 15.26
C ALA A 761 -5.65 13.76 14.57
N ALA A 762 -5.15 14.19 13.41
CA ALA A 762 -5.78 15.25 12.62
C ALA A 762 -7.15 14.81 12.08
N ASP A 763 -7.24 13.62 11.46
CA ASP A 763 -8.49 13.01 10.99
C ASP A 763 -9.48 12.76 12.15
N ALA A 764 -9.02 12.23 13.28
CA ALA A 764 -9.85 12.07 14.48
C ALA A 764 -10.42 13.41 14.96
N ALA A 765 -9.61 14.48 15.02
CA ALA A 765 -10.07 15.80 15.40
C ALA A 765 -11.04 16.42 14.38
N LEU A 766 -10.85 16.17 13.08
CA LEU A 766 -11.76 16.58 12.01
C LEU A 766 -13.13 15.91 12.16
N LYS A 767 -13.17 14.58 12.31
CA LYS A 767 -14.39 13.80 12.52
C LYS A 767 -15.20 14.30 13.72
N VAL A 768 -14.54 14.64 14.83
CA VAL A 768 -15.19 15.23 16.02
C VAL A 768 -15.83 16.60 15.71
N LEU A 769 -15.14 17.48 15.01
CA LEU A 769 -15.68 18.80 14.62
C LEU A 769 -16.84 18.67 13.61
N ALA A 770 -16.71 17.76 12.65
CA ALA A 770 -17.70 17.46 11.61
C ALA A 770 -19.03 17.00 12.20
N ALA A 771 -18.99 15.95 13.02
CA ALA A 771 -20.17 15.37 13.65
C ALA A 771 -20.92 16.39 14.54
N ARG A 772 -20.19 17.29 15.20
CA ARG A 772 -20.75 18.38 16.02
C ARG A 772 -21.39 19.47 15.16
N ALA A 773 -20.76 19.88 14.08
CA ALA A 773 -21.29 20.90 13.18
C ALA A 773 -22.59 20.45 12.50
N LEU A 774 -22.66 19.18 12.06
CA LEU A 774 -23.87 18.60 11.47
C LEU A 774 -25.03 18.54 12.49
N ARG A 775 -24.77 18.07 13.72
CA ARG A 775 -25.77 18.06 14.82
C ARG A 775 -26.28 19.44 15.23
N ALA A 776 -25.56 20.51 14.89
CA ALA A 776 -25.97 21.90 15.15
C ALA A 776 -26.68 22.57 13.96
N SER A 777 -26.89 21.84 12.85
CA SER A 777 -27.55 22.33 11.63
C SER A 777 -28.97 21.78 11.40
N ASP A 778 -29.40 20.81 12.22
CA ASP A 778 -30.80 20.41 12.44
C ASP A 778 -31.51 21.36 13.44
#